data_AF-A0A938MQ05-F1
#
_entry.id   AF-A0A938MQ05-F1
#
_cell.length_a   1.000
_cell.length_b   1.000
_cell.length_c   1.000
_cell.angle_alpha   90.00
_cell.angle_beta   90.00
_cell.angle_gamma   90.00
#
_symmetry.space_group_name_H-M   'P 1'
#
loop_
_entity.id
_entity.type
_entity.pdbx_description
1 polymer ?
#
loop_
_entity_poly.entity_id
_entity_poly.type
_entity_poly.pdbx_seq_one_letter_code
_entity_poly.pdbx_strand_id
1 'polypeptide(L)'
;MQHKMTNERSFLRLLPLIGMLLGLSPGRAPAETVFVEAETFRPSSAGWAVTNNDQTQRASRTRTLWGADGPGDAVATKTVPLHTAGRYRVWVRYLQVGAWRGPFELALTVGGKPLATKVFDLSVVPGVEDWEYTWQSLEAYLPAGDVTLSLAKHEQKNCVGYVRHVDCLLLTTDDQRVPDHVAYGPQTLVRVTLGEGYDRPVYLHVFAEHYRSPWYTHYAIGRGGMAPVLAPPADQMPRSGDVTPWCNLSPTVYQDSGTALNLSVRYAYWEKAPRLRAKLEFGRTSGLLPDGHDQGDAVGTESPPTDVEVVKTFDIDAQPNGAVIVVPPDLDSPENLARLRRDADFAAETGQAADAFTWPKHGRKPSRIPFLVSANIGGYDLPVDQAVTQREQQTLDYFGFNGAYDRILHGLWHMKLDSYCRPDIDLMRERVKEDVEAFRKSGRRLEDIAVCMLMDEPGGQSASFAAKDEAYRERFRAWLRGKSLQPADLLVASWDDVRPVAESDREAFPALHYFTQLFRTRALGDFMVEQRRIIEEAYGRKLPTVVNFSDGAVYHANFCGQGVDYFELLDADDQNAIWGEDWSNNASTYQCAAFNVALMQAAARKRDQTIGHYLIAHAGRTAWDIKTKAVGETARGVRMWMNYCYGPRWSGHEGGPPWRTHVWQAKPELWTANAEITREIGAVEDWLLTAKPAPAEVALLYSSSSDVWTMDNFAYGFDRMHTWLALMHAQMPVAIVPEREIERLDGCRVCYLSGPNLTRAAAAGLRAWVEAGGTLWLTAGAASCDEYNRPLDTIASLLPVERGELATLEPYQSAGRFLNYLARRDTVKWGDQELEVLSVKQPLQLRGAEAAVLATYQDGQPAAVAGPADKGRVVAIGFLPALSYIKPALAARLPLDRQADEERRAAEDEAAARAAPADTDQPLATSAVVAVPRNAGSLAQADREFLERSYNPWRYPAGIRDCLLTPVRDARLRPSLICDTPLVDAVELRCEQGVLIALSNHALEPLAHIGLELKTAGEVRRVESVRVGPVAFESPATGTIRFAVPLEASDFIMVSTK
;
A
#
# COMPACT_ATOMS: atom_id res chain seq x y z
N MET A 1 -15.81 -4.90 30.39
CA MET A 1 -15.75 -5.25 31.83
C MET A 1 -16.72 -4.37 32.61
N GLN A 2 -17.57 -4.93 33.48
CA GLN A 2 -18.50 -4.17 34.33
C GLN A 2 -18.19 -4.42 35.81
N HIS A 3 -18.12 -3.36 36.64
CA HIS A 3 -18.25 -3.39 38.10
C HIS A 3 -19.03 -2.14 38.51
N LYS A 4 -20.31 -2.25 38.90
CA LYS A 4 -20.84 -2.58 40.24
C LYS A 4 -20.68 -1.44 41.27
N MET A 5 -21.78 -0.72 41.48
CA MET A 5 -22.07 0.08 42.67
C MET A 5 -22.36 -0.80 43.90
N THR A 6 -22.03 -0.32 45.10
CA THR A 6 -22.67 -0.74 46.36
C THR A 6 -22.83 0.46 47.30
N ASN A 7 -24.00 0.55 47.95
CA ASN A 7 -24.35 1.54 48.97
C ASN A 7 -23.73 1.21 50.33
N GLU A 8 -23.59 2.20 51.23
CA GLU A 8 -23.99 2.02 52.64
C GLU A 8 -24.32 3.32 53.41
N ARG A 9 -24.73 3.18 54.69
CA ARG A 9 -25.61 4.08 55.47
C ARG A 9 -25.13 4.25 56.93
N SER A 10 -25.59 5.21 57.76
CA SER A 10 -26.14 6.59 57.63
C SER A 10 -26.42 7.06 59.06
N PHE A 11 -26.03 8.28 59.49
CA PHE A 11 -26.30 8.76 60.87
C PHE A 11 -26.73 10.24 60.98
N LEU A 12 -27.14 10.64 62.20
CA LEU A 12 -28.25 11.58 62.46
C LEU A 12 -27.89 13.06 62.76
N ARG A 13 -28.75 13.95 62.23
CA ARG A 13 -29.41 15.15 62.84
C ARG A 13 -28.66 16.06 63.84
N LEU A 14 -28.66 17.38 63.53
CA LEU A 14 -29.17 18.44 64.44
C LEU A 14 -29.51 19.75 63.67
N LEU A 15 -30.46 20.54 64.20
CA LEU A 15 -30.97 21.86 63.78
C LEU A 15 -31.13 22.71 65.08
N PRO A 16 -31.30 24.06 65.11
CA PRO A 16 -31.75 24.96 64.03
C PRO A 16 -31.09 26.38 63.94
N LEU A 17 -31.59 27.18 62.98
CA LEU A 17 -31.73 28.67 62.94
C LEU A 17 -30.62 29.63 63.47
N ILE A 18 -30.13 30.47 62.55
CA ILE A 18 -29.85 31.93 62.58
C ILE A 18 -29.01 32.18 61.31
N GLY A 19 -29.16 33.21 60.48
CA GLY A 19 -29.94 34.44 60.49
C GLY A 19 -29.64 35.17 59.17
N MET A 20 -30.60 35.94 58.67
CA MET A 20 -30.56 36.56 57.35
C MET A 20 -29.49 37.68 57.30
N LEU A 21 -28.43 37.49 56.53
CA LEU A 21 -27.43 38.52 56.25
C LEU A 21 -27.03 38.49 54.77
N LEU A 22 -27.38 39.58 54.07
CA LEU A 22 -27.03 39.84 52.68
C LEU A 22 -25.51 40.02 52.55
N GLY A 23 -24.81 38.94 52.22
CA GLY A 23 -23.44 39.00 51.72
C GLY A 23 -23.46 39.14 50.19
N LEU A 24 -23.10 40.32 49.69
CA LEU A 24 -22.78 40.50 48.27
C LEU A 24 -21.64 39.55 47.90
N SER A 25 -21.93 38.48 47.16
CA SER A 25 -20.88 37.77 46.45
C SER A 25 -20.25 38.75 45.47
N PRO A 26 -18.93 38.99 45.50
CA PRO A 26 -18.29 39.68 44.40
C PRO A 26 -18.53 38.85 43.15
N GLY A 27 -19.08 39.46 42.10
CA GLY A 27 -19.19 38.79 40.81
C GLY A 27 -17.80 38.31 40.41
N ARG A 28 -17.66 37.00 40.14
CA ARG A 28 -16.46 36.52 39.44
C ARG A 28 -16.34 37.34 38.17
N ALA A 29 -15.22 38.04 37.99
CA ALA A 29 -14.89 38.57 36.69
C ALA A 29 -14.91 37.41 35.68
N PRO A 30 -15.40 37.61 34.45
CA PRO A 30 -15.33 36.57 33.41
C PRO A 30 -13.88 36.14 33.23
N ALA A 31 -13.67 34.83 33.06
CA ALA A 31 -12.33 34.28 33.00
C ALA A 31 -11.65 34.68 31.68
N GLU A 32 -10.63 35.52 31.77
CA GLU A 32 -9.85 35.91 30.61
C GLU A 32 -9.13 34.70 30.00
N THR A 33 -9.18 34.61 28.67
CA THR A 33 -8.54 33.58 27.86
C THR A 33 -7.92 34.20 26.60
N VAL A 34 -6.66 33.90 26.34
CA VAL A 34 -5.89 34.38 25.17
C VAL A 34 -5.27 33.18 24.46
N PHE A 35 -5.59 33.01 23.18
CA PHE A 35 -5.05 31.97 22.31
C PHE A 35 -3.95 32.54 21.39
N VAL A 36 -2.89 31.77 21.17
CA VAL A 36 -1.68 32.21 20.45
C VAL A 36 -1.16 31.10 19.55
N GLU A 37 -1.25 31.29 18.24
CA GLU A 37 -0.63 30.42 17.25
C GLU A 37 0.90 30.60 17.26
N ALA A 38 1.67 29.51 17.33
CA ALA A 38 3.11 29.57 17.55
C ALA A 38 3.88 30.11 16.33
N GLU A 39 3.37 29.95 15.11
CA GLU A 39 3.97 30.56 13.92
C GLU A 39 3.95 32.10 13.94
N THR A 40 3.21 32.71 14.86
CA THR A 40 3.18 34.16 15.05
C THR A 40 4.27 34.70 15.99
N PHE A 41 5.10 33.81 16.56
CA PHE A 41 6.31 34.20 17.31
C PHE A 41 7.38 34.70 16.35
N ARG A 42 8.12 35.73 16.76
CA ARG A 42 9.22 36.33 15.98
C ARG A 42 10.54 35.63 16.35
N PRO A 43 11.17 34.87 15.44
CA PRO A 43 12.44 34.21 15.72
C PRO A 43 13.61 35.20 15.68
N SER A 44 14.62 35.00 16.54
CA SER A 44 15.84 35.82 16.54
C SER A 44 16.81 35.48 15.40
N SER A 45 16.69 34.28 14.83
CA SER A 45 17.48 33.79 13.70
C SER A 45 16.77 32.59 13.05
N ALA A 46 17.31 32.04 11.96
CA ALA A 46 16.78 30.86 11.28
C ALA A 46 16.77 29.55 12.11
N GLY A 47 17.15 29.58 13.40
CA GLY A 47 17.04 28.43 14.30
C GLY A 47 15.61 28.12 14.77
N TRP A 48 14.65 29.00 14.49
CA TRP A 48 13.22 28.71 14.57
C TRP A 48 12.55 29.14 13.28
N ALA A 49 11.72 28.28 12.68
CA ALA A 49 11.07 28.53 11.40
C ALA A 49 9.60 28.08 11.43
N VAL A 50 8.74 28.79 10.70
CA VAL A 50 7.37 28.33 10.44
C VAL A 50 7.42 27.19 9.43
N THR A 51 6.72 26.09 9.71
CA THR A 51 6.67 24.92 8.81
C THR A 51 5.24 24.47 8.55
N ASN A 52 5.04 23.87 7.38
CA ASN A 52 3.85 23.11 7.00
C ASN A 52 4.35 21.85 6.27
N ASN A 53 4.23 20.69 6.91
CA ASN A 53 4.78 19.40 6.43
C ASN A 53 3.96 18.23 7.00
N ASP A 54 4.39 16.99 6.79
CA ASP A 54 3.64 15.82 7.27
C ASP A 54 3.45 15.79 8.80
N GLN A 55 4.39 16.38 9.56
CA GLN A 55 4.28 16.50 11.01
C GLN A 55 3.25 17.56 11.45
N THR A 56 2.88 18.52 10.60
CA THR A 56 1.91 19.57 10.93
C THR A 56 0.47 19.26 10.53
N GLN A 57 0.17 18.10 9.92
CA GLN A 57 -1.19 17.72 9.50
C GLN A 57 -2.24 17.75 10.64
N ARG A 58 -1.80 17.58 11.90
CA ARG A 58 -2.65 17.61 13.12
C ARG A 58 -2.52 18.91 13.94
N ALA A 59 -1.67 19.84 13.50
CA ALA A 59 -1.45 21.13 14.14
C ALA A 59 -2.61 22.11 13.83
N SER A 60 -2.77 23.12 14.67
CA SER A 60 -3.63 24.26 14.39
C SER A 60 -3.23 24.90 13.08
N ARG A 61 -4.22 25.13 12.19
CA ARG A 61 -4.04 25.72 10.86
C ARG A 61 -2.97 25.03 10.00
N THR A 62 -2.70 23.76 10.30
CA THR A 62 -1.62 22.93 9.76
C THR A 62 -0.22 23.56 9.82
N ARG A 63 0.05 24.42 10.80
CA ARG A 63 1.32 25.14 10.93
C ARG A 63 1.89 24.98 12.32
N THR A 64 3.23 25.04 12.40
CA THR A 64 3.93 25.03 13.68
C THR A 64 5.18 25.90 13.59
N LEU A 65 5.64 26.36 14.75
CA LEU A 65 6.99 26.85 14.92
C LEU A 65 7.93 25.67 15.20
N TRP A 66 8.76 25.35 14.24
CA TRP A 66 9.74 24.27 14.28
C TRP A 66 11.12 24.78 14.68
N GLY A 67 11.79 24.06 15.59
CA GLY A 67 13.10 24.46 16.11
C GLY A 67 14.14 23.35 16.11
N ALA A 68 13.96 22.25 15.39
CA ALA A 68 14.86 21.11 15.50
C ALA A 68 16.26 21.35 14.91
N ASP A 69 16.43 22.29 13.99
CA ASP A 69 17.71 22.59 13.33
C ASP A 69 18.10 24.08 13.43
N GLY A 70 19.30 24.45 12.96
CA GLY A 70 19.86 25.79 13.02
C GLY A 70 20.41 26.18 14.41
N PRO A 71 20.83 27.44 14.60
CA PRO A 71 21.55 27.89 15.80
C PRO A 71 20.90 27.49 17.14
N GLY A 72 21.71 26.98 18.07
CA GLY A 72 21.23 26.44 19.36
C GLY A 72 20.77 27.51 20.35
N ASP A 73 21.23 28.75 20.16
CA ASP A 73 20.90 29.96 20.93
C ASP A 73 19.70 30.75 20.36
N ALA A 74 19.06 30.23 19.31
CA ALA A 74 17.89 30.84 18.72
C ALA A 74 16.69 30.84 19.70
N VAL A 75 16.02 31.99 19.81
CA VAL A 75 14.84 32.20 20.63
C VAL A 75 13.76 32.81 19.76
N ALA A 76 12.51 32.38 19.92
CA ALA A 76 11.36 33.02 19.29
C ALA A 76 10.49 33.71 20.34
N THR A 77 9.98 34.91 20.06
CA THR A 77 9.25 35.72 21.05
C THR A 77 7.90 36.23 20.57
N LYS A 78 6.93 36.32 21.47
CA LYS A 78 5.61 36.90 21.25
C LYS A 78 5.19 37.71 22.47
N THR A 79 4.83 38.97 22.28
CA THR A 79 4.14 39.74 23.32
C THR A 79 2.64 39.60 23.15
N VAL A 80 1.93 39.37 24.26
CA VAL A 80 0.46 39.33 24.33
C VAL A 80 -0.03 40.29 25.41
N PRO A 81 -1.07 41.09 25.15
CA PRO A 81 -1.71 41.89 26.17
C PRO A 81 -2.62 41.01 27.03
N LEU A 82 -2.58 41.21 28.35
CA LEU A 82 -3.54 40.64 29.30
C LEU A 82 -4.33 41.78 29.97
N HIS A 83 -5.64 41.61 30.13
CA HIS A 83 -6.54 42.61 30.72
C HIS A 83 -6.71 42.44 32.24
N THR A 84 -6.48 41.22 32.74
CA THR A 84 -6.76 40.77 34.11
C THR A 84 -5.49 40.26 34.76
N ALA A 85 -5.10 40.84 35.89
CA ALA A 85 -4.04 40.29 36.73
C ALA A 85 -4.57 39.07 37.50
N GLY A 86 -3.86 37.95 37.50
CA GLY A 86 -4.34 36.72 38.13
C GLY A 86 -3.41 35.53 38.02
N ARG A 87 -3.87 34.37 38.53
CA ARG A 87 -3.23 33.08 38.28
C ARG A 87 -3.68 32.57 36.91
N TYR A 88 -2.76 32.51 35.97
CA TYR A 88 -2.98 31.90 34.66
C TYR A 88 -2.46 30.47 34.64
N ARG A 89 -3.21 29.59 33.97
CA ARG A 89 -2.68 28.37 33.41
C ARG A 89 -2.32 28.64 31.95
N VAL A 90 -1.04 28.47 31.61
CA VAL A 90 -0.54 28.62 30.25
C VAL A 90 -0.33 27.23 29.67
N TRP A 91 -1.27 26.81 28.84
CA TRP A 91 -1.20 25.57 28.06
C TRP A 91 -0.33 25.77 26.81
N VAL A 92 0.44 24.74 26.46
CA VAL A 92 1.29 24.68 25.26
C VAL A 92 1.00 23.36 24.55
N ARG A 93 0.68 23.42 23.26
CA ARG A 93 0.52 22.26 22.38
C ARG A 93 1.79 22.06 21.56
N TYR A 94 2.27 20.82 21.49
CA TYR A 94 3.48 20.45 20.74
C TYR A 94 3.44 18.98 20.33
N LEU A 95 4.16 18.66 19.26
CA LEU A 95 4.27 17.30 18.73
C LEU A 95 5.08 16.40 19.68
N GLN A 96 4.55 15.22 19.97
CA GLN A 96 5.25 14.16 20.70
C GLN A 96 5.66 13.01 19.77
N VAL A 97 6.88 12.50 19.95
CA VAL A 97 7.32 11.21 19.41
C VAL A 97 8.10 10.49 20.51
N GLY A 98 7.96 9.18 20.66
CA GLY A 98 8.59 8.39 21.71
C GLY A 98 10.07 8.12 21.44
N ALA A 99 10.43 7.86 20.17
CA ALA A 99 11.78 7.52 19.76
C ALA A 99 12.76 8.70 19.71
N TRP A 100 12.29 9.91 19.36
CA TRP A 100 13.09 11.13 19.23
C TRP A 100 12.42 12.27 19.97
N ARG A 101 13.20 13.18 20.59
CA ARG A 101 12.67 14.28 21.41
C ARG A 101 13.28 15.62 21.05
N GLY A 102 12.45 16.65 21.10
CA GLY A 102 12.82 18.02 20.78
C GLY A 102 12.52 18.97 21.93
N PRO A 103 13.11 18.78 23.13
CA PRO A 103 12.82 19.62 24.28
C PRO A 103 13.12 21.10 24.01
N PHE A 104 12.27 21.95 24.60
CA PHE A 104 12.28 23.40 24.45
C PHE A 104 11.78 24.04 25.76
N GLU A 105 12.23 25.27 26.02
CA GLU A 105 11.81 26.05 27.20
C GLU A 105 10.81 27.13 26.78
N LEU A 106 9.74 27.30 27.55
CA LEU A 106 8.88 28.49 27.50
C LEU A 106 9.13 29.33 28.76
N ALA A 107 9.58 30.57 28.55
CA ALA A 107 9.71 31.57 29.60
C ALA A 107 8.66 32.69 29.44
N LEU A 108 8.07 33.12 30.55
CA LEU A 108 7.15 34.24 30.65
C LEU A 108 7.86 35.43 31.30
N THR A 109 7.88 36.57 30.62
CA THR A 109 8.62 37.77 31.08
C THR A 109 7.78 39.04 31.02
N VAL A 110 8.03 39.97 31.95
CA VAL A 110 7.45 41.33 31.95
C VAL A 110 8.57 42.33 32.19
N GLY A 111 8.73 43.30 31.29
CA GLY A 111 9.84 44.27 31.34
C GLY A 111 11.23 43.61 31.37
N GLY A 112 11.39 42.46 30.71
CA GLY A 112 12.62 41.67 30.68
C GLY A 112 12.89 40.85 31.95
N LYS A 113 12.04 40.89 32.98
CA LYS A 113 12.16 40.05 34.18
C LYS A 113 11.37 38.75 34.01
N PRO A 114 11.96 37.57 34.28
CA PRO A 114 11.23 36.30 34.24
C PRO A 114 10.25 36.20 35.42
N LEU A 115 9.02 35.77 35.11
CA LEU A 115 7.97 35.47 36.09
C LEU A 115 7.81 33.96 36.30
N ALA A 116 7.90 33.18 35.22
CA ALA A 116 7.88 31.73 35.25
C ALA A 116 8.65 31.16 34.04
N THR A 117 9.17 29.95 34.17
CA THR A 117 9.73 29.17 33.06
C THR A 117 9.45 27.68 33.26
N LYS A 118 9.32 26.94 32.15
CA LYS A 118 9.22 25.48 32.14
C LYS A 118 9.82 24.90 30.86
N VAL A 119 10.57 23.80 31.00
CA VAL A 119 11.01 22.97 29.86
C VAL A 119 9.94 21.92 29.56
N PHE A 120 9.59 21.80 28.28
CA PHE A 120 8.61 20.87 27.72
C PHE A 120 9.32 19.75 26.94
N ASP A 121 8.58 18.70 26.58
CA ASP A 121 9.04 17.54 25.79
C ASP A 121 10.22 16.74 26.41
N LEU A 122 10.44 16.82 27.73
CA LEU A 122 11.49 16.06 28.44
C LEU A 122 11.19 14.56 28.63
N SER A 123 9.91 14.16 28.62
CA SER A 123 9.47 12.77 28.81
C SER A 123 8.11 12.53 28.18
N VAL A 124 7.81 11.28 27.82
CA VAL A 124 6.58 10.92 27.07
C VAL A 124 5.37 11.12 27.99
N VAL A 125 4.35 11.84 27.51
CA VAL A 125 3.05 11.97 28.15
C VAL A 125 2.33 10.62 28.03
N PRO A 126 2.02 9.94 29.15
CA PRO A 126 1.36 8.64 29.10
C PRO A 126 -0.02 8.75 28.46
N GLY A 127 -0.35 7.81 27.57
CA GLY A 127 -1.64 7.76 26.88
C GLY A 127 -1.77 8.65 25.64
N VAL A 128 -0.71 9.36 25.23
CA VAL A 128 -0.61 10.04 23.93
C VAL A 128 0.24 9.19 22.99
N GLU A 129 -0.29 8.91 21.80
CA GLU A 129 0.39 8.12 20.77
C GLU A 129 1.56 8.90 20.13
N ASP A 130 2.46 8.17 19.45
CA ASP A 130 3.53 8.80 18.67
C ASP A 130 2.95 9.55 17.47
N TRP A 131 3.53 10.72 17.15
CA TRP A 131 3.09 11.64 16.10
C TRP A 131 1.82 12.45 16.42
N GLU A 132 1.31 12.37 17.65
CA GLU A 132 0.22 13.21 18.14
C GLU A 132 0.72 14.50 18.83
N TYR A 133 -0.16 15.50 18.88
CA TYR A 133 0.08 16.74 19.59
C TYR A 133 -0.47 16.67 21.01
N THR A 134 0.40 16.81 22.01
CA THR A 134 0.01 16.83 23.43
C THR A 134 -0.11 18.26 23.95
N TRP A 135 -1.06 18.48 24.86
CA TRP A 135 -1.10 19.66 25.71
C TRP A 135 -0.35 19.43 27.02
N GLN A 136 0.43 20.41 27.46
CA GLN A 136 0.89 20.52 28.84
C GLN A 136 0.82 21.97 29.30
N SER A 137 0.76 22.20 30.62
CA SER A 137 0.71 23.55 31.18
C SER A 137 1.89 23.92 32.08
N LEU A 138 2.04 25.22 32.29
CA LEU A 138 2.72 25.82 33.45
C LEU A 138 1.76 26.83 34.11
N GLU A 139 1.77 26.94 35.44
CA GLU A 139 0.98 27.95 36.16
C GLU A 139 1.86 29.15 36.53
N ALA A 140 1.33 30.37 36.35
CA ALA A 140 2.04 31.60 36.66
C ALA A 140 1.07 32.68 37.16
N TYR A 141 1.53 33.53 38.08
CA TYR A 141 0.82 34.77 38.40
C TYR A 141 1.29 35.86 37.43
N LEU A 142 0.38 36.33 36.57
CA LEU A 142 0.67 37.33 35.54
C LEU A 142 -0.05 38.65 35.87
N PRO A 143 0.59 39.81 35.64
CA PRO A 143 -0.08 41.09 35.74
C PRO A 143 -0.99 41.35 34.53
N ALA A 144 -1.90 42.31 34.66
CA ALA A 144 -2.50 42.96 33.51
C ALA A 144 -1.43 43.84 32.82
N GLY A 145 -1.50 43.92 31.49
CA GLY A 145 -0.49 44.54 30.62
C GLY A 145 0.21 43.52 29.72
N ASP A 146 1.30 43.96 29.09
CA ASP A 146 2.04 43.15 28.12
C ASP A 146 2.91 42.08 28.80
N VAL A 147 2.70 40.82 28.43
CA VAL A 147 3.53 39.67 28.80
C VAL A 147 4.24 39.14 27.56
N THR A 148 5.57 38.98 27.64
CA THR A 148 6.38 38.39 26.58
C THR A 148 6.64 36.91 26.84
N LEU A 149 6.14 36.08 25.93
CA LEU A 149 6.36 34.65 25.80
C LEU A 149 7.64 34.43 24.99
N SER A 150 8.55 33.58 25.47
CA SER A 150 9.82 33.27 24.80
C SER A 150 10.02 31.76 24.70
N LEU A 151 10.19 31.24 23.49
CA LEU A 151 10.51 29.84 23.19
C LEU A 151 12.01 29.70 22.90
N ALA A 152 12.72 28.90 23.68
CA ALA A 152 14.15 28.63 23.53
C ALA A 152 14.43 27.13 23.37
N LYS A 153 15.51 26.76 22.68
CA LYS A 153 15.89 25.34 22.50
C LYS A 153 16.48 24.78 23.79
N HIS A 154 16.21 23.51 24.09
CA HIS A 154 16.82 22.81 25.22
C HIS A 154 17.71 21.65 24.73
N GLU A 155 18.98 21.68 25.12
CA GLU A 155 20.06 20.68 24.99
C GLU A 155 20.36 20.02 23.62
N GLN A 156 19.48 20.08 22.61
CA GLN A 156 19.67 19.54 21.24
C GLN A 156 19.90 18.01 21.15
N LYS A 157 19.94 17.29 22.28
CA LYS A 157 20.13 15.82 22.35
C LYS A 157 18.91 15.09 21.78
N ASN A 158 19.15 14.09 20.93
CA ASN A 158 18.12 13.24 20.27
C ASN A 158 17.05 14.03 19.48
N CYS A 159 17.38 15.25 19.07
CA CYS A 159 16.49 16.17 18.36
C CYS A 159 16.76 16.09 16.86
N VAL A 160 16.01 15.23 16.16
CA VAL A 160 16.04 15.07 14.69
C VAL A 160 15.05 16.01 14.00
N GLY A 161 15.11 16.11 12.67
CA GLY A 161 14.27 17.05 11.91
C GLY A 161 12.74 16.89 12.07
N TYR A 162 12.28 15.75 12.60
CA TYR A 162 10.87 15.42 12.79
C TYR A 162 10.24 15.93 14.10
N VAL A 163 11.00 16.56 15.01
CA VAL A 163 10.53 16.91 16.37
C VAL A 163 10.68 18.42 16.66
N ARG A 164 10.44 18.86 17.90
CA ARG A 164 10.39 20.28 18.31
C ARG A 164 9.47 21.13 17.41
N HIS A 165 8.28 20.63 17.14
CA HIS A 165 7.18 21.38 16.55
C HIS A 165 6.29 21.92 17.68
N VAL A 166 6.31 23.24 17.90
CA VAL A 166 5.39 23.94 18.82
C VAL A 166 4.22 24.46 18.00
N ASP A 167 3.01 24.16 18.43
CA ASP A 167 1.78 24.39 17.68
C ASP A 167 1.07 25.68 18.10
N CYS A 168 0.48 25.67 19.30
CA CYS A 168 -0.27 26.81 19.82
C CYS A 168 -0.19 26.86 21.35
N LEU A 169 -0.57 28.02 21.91
CA LEU A 169 -0.64 28.25 23.36
C LEU A 169 -2.01 28.81 23.73
N LEU A 170 -2.52 28.42 24.90
CA LEU A 170 -3.74 28.94 25.49
C LEU A 170 -3.46 29.42 26.91
N LEU A 171 -3.50 30.73 27.12
CA LEU A 171 -3.38 31.36 28.43
C LEU A 171 -4.79 31.58 28.97
N THR A 172 -5.11 31.08 30.16
CA THR A 172 -6.45 31.30 30.76
C THR A 172 -6.41 31.42 32.27
N THR A 173 -7.33 32.22 32.82
CA THR A 173 -7.57 32.33 34.27
C THR A 173 -8.60 31.32 34.79
N ASP A 174 -9.26 30.56 33.91
CA ASP A 174 -10.13 29.44 34.30
C ASP A 174 -9.29 28.19 34.60
N ASP A 175 -9.33 27.73 35.85
CA ASP A 175 -8.58 26.56 36.30
C ASP A 175 -9.26 25.22 36.01
N GLN A 176 -10.48 25.22 35.45
CA GLN A 176 -11.17 24.03 34.92
C GLN A 176 -11.04 23.91 33.39
N ARG A 177 -10.59 24.96 32.69
CA ARG A 177 -10.51 24.98 31.22
C ARG A 177 -9.60 23.91 30.66
N VAL A 178 -10.20 22.95 29.96
CA VAL A 178 -9.53 22.04 29.03
C VAL A 178 -9.24 22.80 27.73
N PRO A 179 -8.01 22.77 27.20
CA PRO A 179 -7.64 23.51 25.99
C PRO A 179 -8.11 22.78 24.72
N ASP A 180 -8.80 23.50 23.85
CA ASP A 180 -9.08 23.11 22.47
C ASP A 180 -8.70 24.26 21.52
N HIS A 181 -8.14 23.92 20.37
CA HIS A 181 -7.71 24.86 19.33
C HIS A 181 -8.78 25.06 18.24
N VAL A 182 -9.71 24.10 18.05
CA VAL A 182 -10.70 24.13 16.96
C VAL A 182 -11.63 25.34 17.08
N ALA A 183 -11.97 25.74 18.30
CA ALA A 183 -12.76 26.95 18.59
C ALA A 183 -12.10 28.28 18.16
N TYR A 184 -10.78 28.29 17.90
CA TYR A 184 -10.00 29.48 17.54
C TYR A 184 -9.60 29.53 16.05
N GLY A 185 -10.04 28.56 15.24
CA GLY A 185 -9.92 28.55 13.79
C GLY A 185 -11.21 29.02 13.06
N PRO A 186 -11.24 28.96 11.72
CA PRO A 186 -12.45 29.16 10.93
C PRO A 186 -13.61 28.25 11.36
N GLN A 187 -14.83 28.78 11.40
CA GLN A 187 -16.00 28.04 11.83
C GLN A 187 -16.89 27.66 10.64
N THR A 188 -17.01 26.36 10.38
CA THR A 188 -17.88 25.80 9.33
C THR A 188 -19.21 25.40 9.96
N LEU A 189 -20.30 26.08 9.58
CA LEU A 189 -21.64 25.84 10.11
C LEU A 189 -22.56 25.24 9.04
N VAL A 190 -23.52 24.40 9.46
CA VAL A 190 -24.58 23.88 8.60
C VAL A 190 -25.96 24.04 9.25
N ARG A 191 -26.98 24.36 8.46
CA ARG A 191 -28.39 24.36 8.86
C ARG A 191 -29.21 23.51 7.89
N VAL A 192 -30.10 22.69 8.43
CA VAL A 192 -30.92 21.75 7.65
C VAL A 192 -32.39 22.19 7.72
N THR A 193 -33.05 22.29 6.56
CA THR A 193 -34.52 22.35 6.45
C THR A 193 -35.00 21.04 5.87
N LEU A 194 -35.85 20.30 6.59
CA LEU A 194 -36.41 19.05 6.06
C LEU A 194 -37.53 19.29 5.05
N GLY A 195 -37.49 18.57 3.93
CA GLY A 195 -38.52 18.62 2.92
C GLY A 195 -39.79 17.85 3.29
N GLU A 196 -40.81 18.02 2.45
CA GLU A 196 -42.06 17.25 2.51
C GLU A 196 -41.88 15.81 2.05
N GLY A 197 -42.56 14.88 2.71
CA GLY A 197 -42.66 13.47 2.29
C GLY A 197 -42.40 12.41 3.37
N TYR A 198 -42.20 12.79 4.63
CA TYR A 198 -42.00 11.85 5.75
C TYR A 198 -43.32 11.62 6.51
N ASP A 199 -43.68 10.36 6.76
CA ASP A 199 -44.94 9.98 7.40
C ASP A 199 -44.92 10.08 8.94
N ARG A 200 -43.72 10.10 9.52
CA ARG A 200 -43.43 10.27 10.96
C ARG A 200 -42.11 11.05 11.14
N PRO A 201 -41.75 11.48 12.37
CA PRO A 201 -40.50 12.18 12.62
C PRO A 201 -39.27 11.39 12.15
N VAL A 202 -38.25 12.12 11.69
CA VAL A 202 -36.99 11.61 11.16
C VAL A 202 -35.82 12.44 11.69
N TYR A 203 -34.60 12.06 11.38
CA TYR A 203 -33.40 12.88 11.58
C TYR A 203 -32.43 12.74 10.40
N LEU A 204 -31.51 13.68 10.26
CA LEU A 204 -30.40 13.55 9.31
C LEU A 204 -29.23 12.83 10.00
N HIS A 205 -28.92 11.63 9.53
CA HIS A 205 -27.70 10.92 9.90
C HIS A 205 -26.56 11.36 9.00
N VAL A 206 -25.41 11.64 9.62
CA VAL A 206 -24.16 12.05 8.96
C VAL A 206 -23.10 11.03 9.32
N PHE A 207 -22.54 10.35 8.33
CA PHE A 207 -21.29 9.64 8.47
C PHE A 207 -20.20 10.55 7.90
N ALA A 208 -19.48 11.23 8.78
CA ALA A 208 -18.35 12.07 8.39
C ALA A 208 -17.14 11.16 8.20
N GLU A 209 -16.66 11.08 6.96
CA GLU A 209 -15.48 10.30 6.56
C GLU A 209 -14.28 11.24 6.42
N HIS A 210 -13.11 10.74 6.81
CA HIS A 210 -11.87 11.50 6.94
C HIS A 210 -10.74 10.83 6.16
N TYR A 211 -9.79 11.63 5.70
CA TYR A 211 -8.66 11.16 4.87
C TYR A 211 -7.42 10.75 5.68
N ARG A 212 -7.56 10.65 7.01
CA ARG A 212 -6.57 10.12 7.97
C ARG A 212 -7.27 9.68 9.26
N SER A 213 -6.62 8.85 10.07
CA SER A 213 -7.15 8.38 11.36
C SER A 213 -7.42 9.52 12.37
N PRO A 214 -8.51 9.48 13.16
CA PRO A 214 -9.63 8.52 13.07
C PRO A 214 -10.41 8.75 11.78
N TRP A 215 -10.67 7.65 11.06
CA TRP A 215 -11.11 7.67 9.65
C TRP A 215 -12.57 8.05 9.44
N TYR A 216 -13.39 8.00 10.49
CA TYR A 216 -14.78 8.43 10.43
C TYR A 216 -15.37 8.73 11.82
N THR A 217 -16.47 9.48 11.85
CA THR A 217 -17.34 9.64 13.02
C THR A 217 -18.82 9.68 12.60
N HIS A 218 -19.70 9.08 13.40
CA HIS A 218 -21.15 9.20 13.23
C HIS A 218 -21.73 10.40 13.98
N TYR A 219 -22.58 11.17 13.31
CA TYR A 219 -23.39 12.22 13.91
C TYR A 219 -24.87 12.08 13.54
N ALA A 220 -25.73 12.69 14.35
CA ALA A 220 -27.13 12.90 14.04
C ALA A 220 -27.48 14.37 14.22
N ILE A 221 -28.23 14.93 13.28
CA ILE A 221 -28.79 16.29 13.35
C ILE A 221 -30.30 16.21 13.56
N GLY A 222 -30.76 16.81 14.65
CA GLY A 222 -32.16 16.95 15.03
C GLY A 222 -32.52 18.37 15.47
N ARG A 223 -33.65 18.51 16.17
CA ARG A 223 -34.16 19.81 16.68
C ARG A 223 -33.20 20.48 17.67
N GLY A 224 -32.49 19.67 18.48
CA GLY A 224 -31.44 20.14 19.38
C GLY A 224 -30.09 20.46 18.71
N GLY A 225 -29.97 20.33 17.39
CA GLY A 225 -28.71 20.49 16.65
C GLY A 225 -28.01 19.16 16.35
N MET A 226 -26.69 19.21 16.17
CA MET A 226 -25.85 18.05 15.86
C MET A 226 -25.23 17.45 17.13
N ALA A 227 -25.17 16.11 17.22
CA ALA A 227 -24.45 15.40 18.28
C ALA A 227 -23.76 14.14 17.73
N PRO A 228 -22.62 13.70 18.32
CA PRO A 228 -21.86 12.51 17.90
C PRO A 228 -22.55 11.20 18.34
N VAL A 229 -23.76 10.96 17.83
CA VAL A 229 -24.62 9.83 18.19
C VAL A 229 -25.23 9.20 16.94
N LEU A 230 -25.62 7.92 17.04
CA LEU A 230 -26.24 7.18 15.92
C LEU A 230 -27.65 7.69 15.58
N ALA A 231 -28.39 8.21 16.57
CA ALA A 231 -29.72 8.80 16.45
C ALA A 231 -29.97 9.78 17.61
N PRO A 232 -30.78 10.84 17.43
CA PRO A 232 -31.14 11.76 18.52
C PRO A 232 -32.29 11.16 19.37
N PRO A 233 -32.58 11.75 20.54
CA PRO A 233 -33.80 11.43 21.30
C PRO A 233 -35.07 11.60 20.45
N ALA A 234 -36.09 10.79 20.69
CA ALA A 234 -37.29 10.73 19.84
C ALA A 234 -38.12 12.04 19.82
N ASP A 235 -38.08 12.83 20.90
CA ASP A 235 -38.67 14.17 21.01
C ASP A 235 -37.86 15.24 20.23
N GLN A 236 -36.59 14.96 19.95
CA GLN A 236 -35.67 15.80 19.18
C GLN A 236 -35.67 15.47 17.68
N MET A 237 -36.43 14.47 17.23
CA MET A 237 -36.58 14.14 15.81
C MET A 237 -37.47 15.18 15.09
N PRO A 238 -36.95 15.93 14.09
CA PRO A 238 -37.76 16.84 13.30
C PRO A 238 -38.82 16.15 12.41
N ARG A 239 -39.79 16.95 11.95
CA ARG A 239 -40.84 16.61 10.98
C ARG A 239 -40.57 17.32 9.65
N SER A 240 -41.32 16.97 8.59
CA SER A 240 -41.33 17.75 7.35
C SER A 240 -41.61 19.23 7.62
N GLY A 241 -40.84 20.11 6.97
CA GLY A 241 -40.89 21.56 7.16
C GLY A 241 -40.08 22.11 8.34
N ASP A 242 -39.62 21.27 9.29
CA ASP A 242 -38.80 21.75 10.40
C ASP A 242 -37.42 22.24 9.91
N VAL A 243 -36.91 23.27 10.60
CA VAL A 243 -35.57 23.84 10.40
C VAL A 243 -34.75 23.61 11.68
N THR A 244 -33.52 23.13 11.54
CA THR A 244 -32.58 22.94 12.66
C THR A 244 -31.98 24.27 13.11
N PRO A 245 -31.40 24.37 14.32
CA PRO A 245 -30.42 25.41 14.60
C PRO A 245 -29.21 25.30 13.65
N TRP A 246 -28.38 26.34 13.61
CA TRP A 246 -27.04 26.25 13.05
C TRP A 246 -26.20 25.26 13.86
N CYS A 247 -25.62 24.27 13.19
CA CYS A 247 -24.82 23.20 13.77
C CYS A 247 -23.35 23.44 13.40
N ASN A 248 -22.44 23.34 14.37
CA ASN A 248 -21.01 23.52 14.11
C ASN A 248 -20.39 22.21 13.59
N LEU A 249 -19.82 22.25 12.38
CA LEU A 249 -19.09 21.15 11.75
C LEU A 249 -17.58 21.22 11.97
N SER A 250 -17.01 22.33 12.45
CA SER A 250 -15.54 22.45 12.59
C SER A 250 -14.87 21.31 13.38
N PRO A 251 -15.46 20.75 14.46
CA PRO A 251 -14.89 19.57 15.13
C PRO A 251 -14.80 18.30 14.26
N THR A 252 -15.56 18.21 13.16
CA THR A 252 -15.54 17.08 12.21
C THR A 252 -14.93 17.43 10.86
N VAL A 253 -14.50 18.68 10.63
CA VAL A 253 -13.84 19.12 9.39
C VAL A 253 -12.35 19.24 9.67
N TYR A 254 -11.52 18.37 9.09
CA TYR A 254 -10.08 18.41 9.36
C TYR A 254 -9.41 19.59 8.66
N GLN A 255 -8.61 20.36 9.39
CA GLN A 255 -7.95 21.57 8.89
C GLN A 255 -6.89 21.28 7.80
N ASP A 256 -6.42 20.04 7.68
CA ASP A 256 -5.53 19.60 6.60
C ASP A 256 -6.23 19.11 5.34
N SER A 257 -7.41 18.49 5.46
CA SER A 257 -7.98 17.66 4.38
C SER A 257 -9.50 17.74 4.21
N GLY A 258 -10.23 18.38 5.14
CA GLY A 258 -11.68 18.48 5.12
C GLY A 258 -12.37 17.20 5.59
N THR A 259 -13.55 16.89 5.03
CA THR A 259 -14.30 15.65 5.28
C THR A 259 -15.27 15.36 4.14
N ALA A 260 -15.61 14.09 3.90
CA ALA A 260 -16.74 13.70 3.08
C ALA A 260 -17.94 13.38 4.00
N LEU A 261 -19.01 14.17 3.91
CA LEU A 261 -20.24 13.96 4.66
C LEU A 261 -21.17 13.04 3.89
N ASN A 262 -21.28 11.79 4.32
CA ASN A 262 -22.19 10.80 3.77
C ASN A 262 -23.55 10.89 4.50
N LEU A 263 -24.57 11.41 3.80
CA LEU A 263 -25.84 11.87 4.38
C LEU A 263 -27.00 10.93 4.10
N SER A 264 -27.83 10.66 5.11
CA SER A 264 -29.10 9.93 4.96
C SER A 264 -30.17 10.38 5.95
N VAL A 265 -31.43 10.49 5.52
CA VAL A 265 -32.56 10.71 6.45
C VAL A 265 -33.09 9.38 6.97
N ARG A 266 -33.30 9.26 8.29
CA ARG A 266 -33.63 7.99 8.96
C ARG A 266 -34.75 8.14 9.99
N TYR A 267 -35.54 7.09 10.18
CA TYR A 267 -36.51 6.92 11.27
C TYR A 267 -35.83 6.36 12.53
N ALA A 268 -34.87 5.46 12.33
CA ALA A 268 -33.95 4.92 13.34
C ALA A 268 -32.62 4.58 12.65
N TYR A 269 -31.54 4.33 13.40
CA TYR A 269 -30.22 4.08 12.78
C TYR A 269 -30.23 2.98 11.71
N TRP A 270 -30.97 1.88 11.94
CA TRP A 270 -31.14 0.78 10.99
C TRP A 270 -32.29 0.98 9.98
N GLU A 271 -33.16 1.97 10.19
CA GLU A 271 -34.38 2.21 9.41
C GLU A 271 -34.26 3.53 8.62
N LYS A 272 -33.72 3.42 7.40
CA LYS A 272 -33.56 4.54 6.46
C LYS A 272 -34.92 4.95 5.87
N ALA A 273 -35.15 6.26 5.70
CA ALA A 273 -36.27 6.74 4.88
C ALA A 273 -36.02 6.39 3.39
N PRO A 274 -37.05 6.21 2.55
CA PRO A 274 -36.87 5.81 1.14
C PRO A 274 -36.26 6.91 0.25
N ARG A 275 -36.27 8.16 0.71
CA ARG A 275 -35.83 9.36 -0.02
C ARG A 275 -35.20 10.36 0.95
N LEU A 276 -34.19 11.11 0.50
CA LEU A 276 -33.57 12.22 1.23
C LEU A 276 -34.00 13.50 0.54
N ARG A 277 -34.92 14.23 1.17
CA ARG A 277 -35.35 15.55 0.72
C ARG A 277 -35.08 16.58 1.81
N ALA A 278 -34.11 17.47 1.58
CA ALA A 278 -33.69 18.49 2.52
C ALA A 278 -32.94 19.62 1.80
N LYS A 279 -33.05 20.85 2.32
CA LYS A 279 -32.17 21.97 1.98
C LYS A 279 -31.09 22.09 3.04
N LEU A 280 -29.82 22.06 2.64
CA LEU A 280 -28.66 22.25 3.51
C LEU A 280 -28.01 23.59 3.19
N GLU A 281 -27.99 24.49 4.16
CA GLU A 281 -27.35 25.80 4.08
C GLU A 281 -26.02 25.72 4.82
N PHE A 282 -24.91 25.96 4.13
CA PHE A 282 -23.57 26.06 4.72
C PHE A 282 -23.20 27.53 4.91
N GLY A 283 -22.61 27.84 6.06
CA GLY A 283 -22.23 29.20 6.40
C GLY A 283 -20.99 29.30 7.27
N ARG A 284 -20.49 30.53 7.42
CA ARG A 284 -19.32 30.88 8.22
C ARG A 284 -19.64 32.08 9.12
N THR A 285 -18.85 32.28 10.17
CA THR A 285 -18.92 33.47 11.04
C THR A 285 -17.72 34.37 10.80
N SER A 286 -17.92 35.69 10.83
CA SER A 286 -16.86 36.69 10.64
C SER A 286 -15.98 36.91 11.90
N GLY A 287 -16.07 36.03 12.89
CA GLY A 287 -15.35 36.12 14.15
C GLY A 287 -15.42 34.82 14.96
N LEU A 288 -14.63 34.77 16.03
CA LEU A 288 -14.65 33.72 17.04
C LEU A 288 -16.07 33.56 17.60
N LEU A 289 -16.50 32.32 17.86
CA LEU A 289 -17.72 32.07 18.61
C LEU A 289 -17.58 32.72 20.02
N PRO A 290 -18.58 33.46 20.52
CA PRO A 290 -18.51 34.08 21.84
C PRO A 290 -18.25 33.00 22.89
N ASP A 291 -17.20 33.22 23.69
CA ASP A 291 -16.72 32.42 24.83
C ASP A 291 -17.01 30.91 24.74
N GLY A 292 -15.96 30.13 24.42
CA GLY A 292 -16.02 28.68 24.22
C GLY A 292 -16.38 27.85 25.46
N HIS A 293 -17.57 28.08 26.02
CA HIS A 293 -18.22 27.24 27.01
C HIS A 293 -18.43 25.84 26.45
N ASP A 294 -18.28 24.87 27.35
CA ASP A 294 -18.36 23.44 27.11
C ASP A 294 -19.58 23.05 26.27
N GLN A 295 -19.35 22.56 25.04
CA GLN A 295 -20.32 21.71 24.33
C GLN A 295 -20.07 20.22 24.63
N GLY A 296 -19.23 19.90 25.63
CA GLY A 296 -18.97 18.53 26.05
C GLY A 296 -20.18 17.84 26.69
N ASP A 297 -20.97 18.56 27.48
CA ASP A 297 -22.08 18.00 28.24
C ASP A 297 -23.34 18.89 28.27
N ALA A 298 -24.45 18.32 27.77
CA ALA A 298 -25.86 18.73 27.94
C ALA A 298 -26.43 19.97 27.20
N VAL A 299 -27.38 19.65 26.31
CA VAL A 299 -28.59 20.40 25.87
C VAL A 299 -28.94 21.68 26.65
N GLY A 300 -29.06 22.83 25.94
CA GLY A 300 -29.84 23.96 26.46
C GLY A 300 -29.68 25.33 25.78
N THR A 301 -30.51 25.61 24.77
CA THR A 301 -31.08 26.94 24.48
C THR A 301 -30.25 28.21 24.82
N GLU A 302 -29.21 28.51 24.04
CA GLU A 302 -28.72 29.89 23.88
C GLU A 302 -28.67 30.26 22.39
N SER A 303 -28.78 31.57 22.11
CA SER A 303 -29.07 32.09 20.77
C SER A 303 -28.01 31.69 19.73
N PRO A 304 -28.39 31.40 18.47
CA PRO A 304 -27.41 31.18 17.41
C PRO A 304 -26.54 32.43 17.23
N PRO A 305 -25.27 32.29 16.80
CA PRO A 305 -24.47 33.44 16.38
C PRO A 305 -25.28 34.24 15.35
N THR A 306 -25.52 35.53 15.62
CA THR A 306 -26.47 36.33 14.82
C THR A 306 -25.95 36.66 13.43
N ASP A 307 -24.63 36.54 13.22
CA ASP A 307 -23.92 36.91 12.00
C ASP A 307 -23.32 35.69 11.29
N VAL A 308 -24.18 34.76 10.85
CA VAL A 308 -23.77 33.66 9.94
C VAL A 308 -24.01 34.05 8.49
N GLU A 309 -22.93 34.19 7.73
CA GLU A 309 -22.99 34.35 6.27
C GLU A 309 -23.28 32.99 5.63
N VAL A 310 -24.41 32.85 4.93
CA VAL A 310 -24.68 31.66 4.10
C VAL A 310 -23.85 31.75 2.83
N VAL A 311 -22.85 30.89 2.70
CA VAL A 311 -21.92 30.88 1.56
C VAL A 311 -22.32 29.90 0.46
N LYS A 312 -23.05 28.83 0.80
CA LYS A 312 -23.55 27.85 -0.17
C LYS A 312 -24.83 27.18 0.31
N THR A 313 -25.71 26.83 -0.61
CA THR A 313 -26.93 26.06 -0.32
C THR A 313 -27.01 24.86 -1.28
N PHE A 314 -27.42 23.71 -0.75
CA PHE A 314 -27.72 22.50 -1.51
C PHE A 314 -29.17 22.10 -1.28
N ASP A 315 -30.00 22.19 -2.32
CA ASP A 315 -31.33 21.59 -2.33
C ASP A 315 -31.21 20.13 -2.79
N ILE A 316 -31.32 19.20 -1.85
CA ILE A 316 -31.16 17.77 -2.07
C ILE A 316 -32.52 17.11 -2.19
N ASP A 317 -32.70 16.30 -3.24
CA ASP A 317 -33.86 15.45 -3.45
C ASP A 317 -33.41 14.13 -4.07
N ALA A 318 -32.91 13.22 -3.22
CA ALA A 318 -32.21 12.00 -3.60
C ALA A 318 -33.03 10.72 -3.35
N GLN A 319 -33.12 9.86 -4.36
CA GLN A 319 -33.76 8.54 -4.28
C GLN A 319 -32.89 7.48 -4.99
N PRO A 320 -32.30 6.50 -4.27
CA PRO A 320 -32.38 6.24 -2.83
C PRO A 320 -31.77 7.38 -1.97
N ASN A 321 -31.98 7.32 -0.66
CA ASN A 321 -31.80 8.45 0.26
C ASN A 321 -30.36 8.86 0.61
N GLY A 322 -29.37 8.50 -0.21
CA GLY A 322 -27.98 8.90 0.00
C GLY A 322 -27.60 10.16 -0.77
N ALA A 323 -26.80 11.01 -0.13
CA ALA A 323 -26.03 12.04 -0.83
C ALA A 323 -24.68 12.25 -0.13
N VAL A 324 -23.63 12.53 -0.88
CA VAL A 324 -22.32 12.92 -0.34
C VAL A 324 -22.07 14.40 -0.57
N ILE A 325 -21.60 15.11 0.45
CA ILE A 325 -21.07 16.48 0.34
C ILE A 325 -19.61 16.47 0.78
N VAL A 326 -18.71 16.86 -0.12
CA VAL A 326 -17.31 17.09 0.22
C VAL A 326 -17.18 18.49 0.81
N VAL A 327 -16.70 18.57 2.05
CA VAL A 327 -16.48 19.82 2.77
C VAL A 327 -14.97 20.10 2.82
N PRO A 328 -14.50 21.27 2.36
CA PRO A 328 -13.09 21.69 2.46
C PRO A 328 -12.69 21.97 3.93
N PRO A 329 -11.39 22.21 4.22
CA PRO A 329 -10.91 22.55 5.56
C PRO A 329 -11.54 23.77 6.24
N ASP A 330 -11.94 24.78 5.45
CA ASP A 330 -12.58 26.03 5.89
C ASP A 330 -13.50 26.56 4.77
N LEU A 331 -14.27 27.63 5.05
CA LEU A 331 -15.11 28.30 4.06
C LEU A 331 -14.67 29.75 3.80
N ASP A 332 -13.42 30.09 4.09
CA ASP A 332 -12.92 31.47 4.06
C ASP A 332 -12.39 31.86 2.67
N SER A 333 -11.68 30.94 2.00
CA SER A 333 -11.07 31.20 0.69
C SER A 333 -12.04 30.92 -0.48
N PRO A 334 -11.96 31.68 -1.60
CA PRO A 334 -12.71 31.36 -2.82
C PRO A 334 -12.42 29.96 -3.38
N GLU A 335 -11.20 29.46 -3.18
CA GLU A 335 -10.81 28.11 -3.59
C GLU A 335 -11.56 27.05 -2.78
N ASN A 336 -11.62 27.18 -1.46
CA ASN A 336 -12.37 26.24 -0.63
C ASN A 336 -13.88 26.33 -0.89
N LEU A 337 -14.44 27.52 -1.08
CA LEU A 337 -15.84 27.68 -1.49
C LEU A 337 -16.17 26.97 -2.82
N ALA A 338 -15.21 26.90 -3.75
CA ALA A 338 -15.33 26.12 -4.99
C ALA A 338 -15.20 24.60 -4.76
N ARG A 339 -14.42 24.17 -3.76
CA ARG A 339 -14.27 22.75 -3.36
C ARG A 339 -15.50 22.18 -2.64
N LEU A 340 -16.27 22.99 -1.90
CA LEU A 340 -17.52 22.57 -1.24
C LEU A 340 -18.57 22.16 -2.28
N ARG A 341 -18.76 20.85 -2.51
CA ARG A 341 -19.57 20.31 -3.63
C ARG A 341 -20.25 19.00 -3.26
N ARG A 342 -21.35 18.66 -3.95
CA ARG A 342 -22.03 17.36 -3.78
C ARG A 342 -21.59 16.35 -4.84
N ASP A 343 -21.79 15.07 -4.54
CA ASP A 343 -21.57 13.92 -5.43
C ASP A 343 -21.97 14.17 -6.91
N ALA A 344 -23.18 14.68 -7.16
CA ALA A 344 -23.70 14.96 -8.49
C ALA A 344 -22.89 16.03 -9.24
N ASP A 345 -22.33 17.02 -8.54
CA ASP A 345 -21.49 18.04 -9.18
C ASP A 345 -20.22 17.39 -9.74
N PHE A 346 -19.64 16.45 -9.00
CA PHE A 346 -18.42 15.72 -9.42
C PHE A 346 -18.73 14.71 -10.53
N ALA A 347 -19.81 13.93 -10.39
CA ALA A 347 -20.24 12.95 -11.38
C ALA A 347 -20.59 13.62 -12.73
N ALA A 348 -21.22 14.81 -12.69
CA ALA A 348 -21.50 15.59 -13.89
C ALA A 348 -20.23 16.15 -14.56
N GLU A 349 -19.27 16.68 -13.79
CA GLU A 349 -18.00 17.20 -14.31
C GLU A 349 -17.16 16.09 -14.97
N THR A 350 -16.84 15.03 -14.22
CA THR A 350 -16.05 13.91 -14.75
C THR A 350 -16.78 13.24 -15.90
N GLY A 351 -18.10 13.12 -15.80
CA GLY A 351 -18.95 12.61 -16.86
C GLY A 351 -18.86 13.43 -18.15
N GLN A 352 -19.01 14.75 -18.08
CA GLN A 352 -18.90 15.62 -19.25
C GLN A 352 -17.52 15.51 -19.91
N ALA A 353 -16.45 15.40 -19.12
CA ALA A 353 -15.11 15.15 -19.63
C ALA A 353 -14.99 13.77 -20.31
N ALA A 354 -15.62 12.72 -19.76
CA ALA A 354 -15.65 11.38 -20.34
C ALA A 354 -16.48 11.29 -21.64
N ASP A 355 -17.61 11.99 -21.72
CA ASP A 355 -18.45 12.05 -22.94
C ASP A 355 -17.70 12.73 -24.10
N ALA A 356 -16.86 13.73 -23.78
CA ALA A 356 -16.02 14.44 -24.75
C ALA A 356 -14.68 13.75 -25.05
N PHE A 357 -14.32 12.69 -24.31
CA PHE A 357 -13.02 12.04 -24.42
C PHE A 357 -12.91 11.19 -25.69
N THR A 358 -11.73 11.18 -26.31
CA THR A 358 -11.47 10.36 -27.51
C THR A 358 -11.05 8.95 -27.08
N TRP A 359 -12.05 8.11 -26.77
CA TRP A 359 -11.83 6.73 -26.34
C TRP A 359 -11.14 5.86 -27.41
N PRO A 360 -10.29 4.91 -27.00
CA PRO A 360 -9.60 3.99 -27.91
C PRO A 360 -10.59 3.08 -28.66
N LYS A 361 -10.26 2.81 -29.91
CA LYS A 361 -11.13 2.12 -30.89
C LYS A 361 -10.61 0.76 -31.33
N HIS A 362 -9.35 0.43 -31.07
CA HIS A 362 -8.79 -0.89 -31.34
C HIS A 362 -9.15 -1.88 -30.22
N GLY A 363 -9.01 -3.17 -30.52
CA GLY A 363 -9.43 -4.25 -29.64
C GLY A 363 -10.96 -4.41 -29.53
N ARG A 364 -11.43 -5.20 -28.54
CA ARG A 364 -12.85 -5.36 -28.21
C ARG A 364 -13.02 -5.64 -26.71
N LYS A 365 -14.17 -5.29 -26.11
CA LYS A 365 -14.45 -5.63 -24.70
C LYS A 365 -14.34 -7.16 -24.48
N PRO A 366 -13.76 -7.62 -23.35
CA PRO A 366 -13.70 -9.05 -23.02
C PRO A 366 -15.10 -9.56 -22.68
N SER A 367 -15.40 -10.80 -23.06
CA SER A 367 -16.71 -11.45 -22.83
C SER A 367 -16.62 -12.75 -22.04
N ARG A 368 -15.45 -13.40 -22.04
CA ARG A 368 -15.20 -14.71 -21.43
C ARG A 368 -14.19 -14.63 -20.29
N ILE A 369 -13.15 -13.81 -20.44
CA ILE A 369 -12.20 -13.50 -19.37
C ILE A 369 -12.85 -12.45 -18.45
N PRO A 370 -13.05 -12.71 -17.14
CA PRO A 370 -13.49 -11.68 -16.19
C PRO A 370 -12.44 -10.58 -16.11
N PHE A 371 -12.84 -9.36 -16.47
CA PHE A 371 -12.07 -8.15 -16.28
C PHE A 371 -12.95 -7.18 -15.51
N LEU A 372 -12.83 -7.27 -14.19
CA LEU A 372 -13.66 -6.59 -13.21
C LEU A 372 -13.04 -5.23 -12.84
N VAL A 373 -13.83 -4.38 -12.18
CA VAL A 373 -13.36 -3.09 -11.63
C VAL A 373 -13.79 -2.90 -10.17
N SER A 374 -12.87 -2.40 -9.35
CA SER A 374 -13.18 -1.88 -8.02
C SER A 374 -13.81 -0.50 -8.18
N ALA A 375 -15.14 -0.46 -8.05
CA ALA A 375 -15.96 0.71 -8.32
C ALA A 375 -16.96 0.96 -7.18
N ASN A 376 -16.53 1.74 -6.19
CA ASN A 376 -17.34 2.12 -5.04
C ASN A 376 -18.28 3.29 -5.41
N ILE A 377 -19.31 3.05 -6.22
CA ILE A 377 -20.31 4.08 -6.57
C ILE A 377 -21.35 4.18 -5.45
N GLY A 378 -21.02 4.95 -4.42
CA GLY A 378 -21.83 5.21 -3.24
C GLY A 378 -21.05 6.08 -2.25
N GLY A 379 -21.65 6.35 -1.09
CA GLY A 379 -20.98 7.05 0.01
C GLY A 379 -20.82 6.13 1.22
N TYR A 380 -19.68 5.44 1.33
CA TYR A 380 -19.40 4.46 2.40
C TYR A 380 -20.59 3.48 2.67
N ASP A 381 -20.81 2.56 1.73
CA ASP A 381 -21.95 1.60 1.68
C ASP A 381 -23.37 2.22 1.67
N LEU A 382 -23.50 3.53 1.49
CA LEU A 382 -24.78 4.20 1.26
C LEU A 382 -25.00 4.43 -0.24
N PRO A 383 -26.03 3.81 -0.86
CA PRO A 383 -26.42 4.15 -2.23
C PRO A 383 -26.86 5.62 -2.33
N VAL A 384 -26.19 6.37 -3.20
CA VAL A 384 -26.55 7.75 -3.54
C VAL A 384 -27.75 7.81 -4.49
N ASP A 385 -28.22 9.02 -4.80
CA ASP A 385 -29.28 9.23 -5.79
C ASP A 385 -29.06 8.46 -7.10
N GLN A 386 -30.14 7.90 -7.64
CA GLN A 386 -30.09 7.04 -8.82
C GLN A 386 -29.48 7.74 -10.05
N ALA A 387 -29.67 9.05 -10.24
CA ALA A 387 -29.08 9.76 -11.37
C ALA A 387 -27.55 9.92 -11.22
N VAL A 388 -27.04 10.04 -9.99
CA VAL A 388 -25.59 10.05 -9.70
C VAL A 388 -24.98 8.68 -9.99
N THR A 389 -25.61 7.60 -9.51
CA THR A 389 -25.17 6.23 -9.79
C THR A 389 -25.17 5.95 -11.30
N GLN A 390 -26.24 6.33 -12.01
CA GLN A 390 -26.33 6.18 -13.47
C GLN A 390 -25.25 7.00 -14.19
N ARG A 391 -24.92 8.21 -13.71
CA ARG A 391 -23.88 9.02 -14.34
C ARG A 391 -22.49 8.43 -14.15
N GLU A 392 -22.12 7.98 -12.96
CA GLU A 392 -20.82 7.30 -12.77
C GLU A 392 -20.77 5.97 -13.53
N GLN A 393 -21.88 5.24 -13.65
CA GLN A 393 -21.95 4.01 -14.45
C GLN A 393 -21.74 4.29 -15.95
N GLN A 394 -22.36 5.34 -16.51
CA GLN A 394 -22.11 5.76 -17.89
C GLN A 394 -20.63 6.11 -18.11
N THR A 395 -19.96 6.73 -17.13
CA THR A 395 -18.52 6.98 -17.19
C THR A 395 -17.71 5.68 -17.18
N LEU A 396 -18.07 4.72 -16.31
CA LEU A 396 -17.45 3.39 -16.27
C LEU A 396 -17.59 2.60 -17.57
N ASP A 397 -18.75 2.69 -18.23
CA ASP A 397 -19.07 1.90 -19.43
C ASP A 397 -18.10 2.17 -20.61
N TYR A 398 -17.45 3.34 -20.63
CA TYR A 398 -16.41 3.68 -21.60
C TYR A 398 -15.13 2.84 -21.46
N PHE A 399 -14.74 2.45 -20.24
CA PHE A 399 -13.51 1.67 -20.01
C PHE A 399 -13.63 0.24 -20.52
N GLY A 400 -14.83 -0.35 -20.44
CA GLY A 400 -15.15 -1.61 -21.10
C GLY A 400 -14.89 -2.89 -20.30
N PHE A 401 -14.81 -2.77 -18.97
CA PHE A 401 -14.91 -3.88 -18.03
C PHE A 401 -16.19 -4.70 -18.24
N ASN A 402 -16.20 -5.93 -17.73
CA ASN A 402 -17.35 -6.85 -17.83
C ASN A 402 -17.89 -7.30 -16.45
N GLY A 403 -17.69 -6.48 -15.43
CA GLY A 403 -18.32 -6.60 -14.10
C GLY A 403 -17.61 -5.80 -13.02
N ALA A 404 -18.13 -5.86 -11.80
CA ALA A 404 -17.54 -5.32 -10.58
C ALA A 404 -17.72 -6.33 -9.42
N TYR A 405 -17.85 -5.84 -8.19
CA TYR A 405 -18.13 -6.66 -6.99
C TYR A 405 -19.45 -7.47 -7.08
N ASP A 406 -20.38 -7.08 -7.96
CA ASP A 406 -21.60 -7.84 -8.27
C ASP A 406 -21.32 -9.24 -8.85
N ARG A 407 -20.11 -9.48 -9.36
CA ARG A 407 -19.64 -10.79 -9.86
C ARG A 407 -18.80 -11.58 -8.85
N ILE A 408 -18.74 -11.12 -7.59
CA ILE A 408 -17.94 -11.72 -6.51
C ILE A 408 -18.85 -12.22 -5.36
N LEU A 409 -18.51 -13.36 -4.77
CA LEU A 409 -18.98 -13.76 -3.45
C LEU A 409 -17.87 -13.55 -2.42
N HIS A 410 -18.24 -13.16 -1.20
CA HIS A 410 -17.28 -12.92 -0.12
C HIS A 410 -17.21 -14.10 0.85
N GLY A 411 -16.12 -14.19 1.62
CA GLY A 411 -15.87 -15.26 2.59
C GLY A 411 -16.62 -15.13 3.90
N LEU A 412 -16.29 -16.05 4.81
CA LEU A 412 -16.87 -16.22 6.13
C LEU A 412 -15.75 -16.17 7.16
N TRP A 413 -15.08 -15.01 7.25
CA TRP A 413 -13.87 -14.82 8.07
C TRP A 413 -14.18 -14.78 9.58
N HIS A 414 -14.54 -15.94 10.13
CA HIS A 414 -14.93 -16.12 11.53
C HIS A 414 -14.09 -17.22 12.19
N MET A 415 -13.38 -16.88 13.26
CA MET A 415 -12.54 -17.82 14.02
C MET A 415 -12.56 -17.50 15.51
N LYS A 416 -12.15 -18.47 16.33
CA LYS A 416 -12.06 -18.34 17.79
C LYS A 416 -10.61 -18.08 18.19
N LEU A 417 -10.40 -17.10 19.07
CA LEU A 417 -9.07 -16.73 19.59
C LEU A 417 -8.06 -16.38 18.48
N ASP A 418 -8.55 -15.75 17.40
CA ASP A 418 -7.75 -15.29 16.26
C ASP A 418 -6.82 -16.38 15.66
N SER A 419 -7.22 -17.66 15.71
CA SER A 419 -6.46 -18.80 15.18
C SER A 419 -7.13 -19.42 13.96
N TYR A 420 -6.41 -19.50 12.84
CA TYR A 420 -6.84 -20.23 11.64
C TYR A 420 -7.12 -21.72 11.92
N CYS A 421 -6.48 -22.30 12.96
CA CYS A 421 -6.73 -23.66 13.42
C CYS A 421 -8.03 -23.82 14.24
N ARG A 422 -8.77 -22.72 14.49
CA ARG A 422 -10.01 -22.65 15.27
C ARG A 422 -11.16 -21.93 14.49
N PRO A 423 -11.53 -22.37 13.27
CA PRO A 423 -12.65 -21.76 12.54
C PRO A 423 -13.96 -21.83 13.34
N ASP A 424 -14.76 -20.76 13.31
CA ASP A 424 -16.07 -20.75 13.97
C ASP A 424 -17.16 -21.30 13.03
N ILE A 425 -17.10 -22.62 12.80
CA ILE A 425 -17.94 -23.34 11.82
C ILE A 425 -19.43 -23.08 12.04
N ASP A 426 -19.88 -22.95 13.29
CA ASP A 426 -21.29 -22.69 13.60
C ASP A 426 -21.71 -21.29 13.12
N LEU A 427 -20.94 -20.26 13.48
CA LEU A 427 -21.16 -18.88 13.03
C LEU A 427 -21.04 -18.75 11.50
N MET A 428 -20.05 -19.40 10.88
CA MET A 428 -19.95 -19.46 9.41
C MET A 428 -21.21 -20.06 8.77
N ARG A 429 -21.74 -21.16 9.33
CA ARG A 429 -22.95 -21.84 8.83
C ARG A 429 -24.25 -21.09 9.13
N GLU A 430 -24.26 -20.20 10.11
CA GLU A 430 -25.35 -19.24 10.31
C GLU A 430 -25.24 -18.13 9.28
N ARG A 431 -24.08 -17.48 9.18
CA ARG A 431 -23.87 -16.32 8.32
C ARG A 431 -24.12 -16.61 6.84
N VAL A 432 -23.64 -17.74 6.33
CA VAL A 432 -23.84 -18.12 4.91
C VAL A 432 -25.32 -18.24 4.52
N LYS A 433 -26.22 -18.52 5.48
CA LYS A 433 -27.68 -18.57 5.22
C LYS A 433 -28.23 -17.17 4.98
N GLU A 434 -27.78 -16.20 5.78
CA GLU A 434 -28.12 -14.78 5.62
C GLU A 434 -27.63 -14.28 4.26
N ASP A 435 -26.38 -14.59 3.91
CA ASP A 435 -25.76 -14.17 2.64
C ASP A 435 -26.48 -14.81 1.43
N VAL A 436 -26.84 -16.10 1.49
CA VAL A 436 -27.64 -16.77 0.43
C VAL A 436 -29.04 -16.18 0.31
N GLU A 437 -29.69 -15.81 1.43
CA GLU A 437 -30.99 -15.16 1.39
C GLU A 437 -30.90 -13.74 0.80
N ALA A 438 -29.88 -12.96 1.18
CA ALA A 438 -29.59 -11.66 0.61
C ALA A 438 -29.27 -11.75 -0.89
N PHE A 439 -28.47 -12.75 -1.31
CA PHE A 439 -28.17 -13.02 -2.71
C PHE A 439 -29.45 -13.29 -3.51
N ARG A 440 -30.32 -14.19 -3.03
CA ARG A 440 -31.62 -14.47 -3.68
C ARG A 440 -32.51 -13.23 -3.78
N LYS A 441 -32.56 -12.41 -2.72
CA LYS A 441 -33.33 -11.15 -2.71
C LYS A 441 -32.78 -10.10 -3.68
N SER A 442 -31.46 -10.09 -3.94
CA SER A 442 -30.82 -9.14 -4.85
C SER A 442 -31.15 -9.36 -6.33
N GLY A 443 -31.68 -10.54 -6.70
CA GLY A 443 -31.92 -10.92 -8.10
C GLY A 443 -30.65 -11.25 -8.90
N ARG A 444 -29.45 -11.17 -8.30
CA ARG A 444 -28.20 -11.65 -8.89
C ARG A 444 -28.32 -13.12 -9.24
N ARG A 445 -27.73 -13.52 -10.38
CA ARG A 445 -27.76 -14.89 -10.86
C ARG A 445 -26.44 -15.58 -10.54
N LEU A 446 -26.51 -16.84 -10.10
CA LEU A 446 -25.33 -17.54 -9.62
C LEU A 446 -24.34 -17.84 -10.75
N GLU A 447 -24.80 -17.97 -12.00
CA GLU A 447 -23.97 -18.14 -13.19
C GLU A 447 -23.08 -16.93 -13.52
N ASP A 448 -23.48 -15.72 -13.14
CA ASP A 448 -22.72 -14.50 -13.42
C ASP A 448 -21.49 -14.35 -12.52
N ILE A 449 -21.45 -15.05 -11.38
CA ILE A 449 -20.34 -15.03 -10.43
C ILE A 449 -19.08 -15.63 -11.04
N ALA A 450 -17.98 -14.87 -10.95
CA ALA A 450 -16.67 -15.24 -11.46
C ALA A 450 -15.79 -15.92 -10.39
N VAL A 451 -15.82 -15.40 -9.15
CA VAL A 451 -14.86 -15.77 -8.09
C VAL A 451 -15.49 -15.62 -6.70
N CYS A 452 -14.98 -16.40 -5.73
CA CYS A 452 -15.22 -16.20 -4.31
C CYS A 452 -13.95 -15.66 -3.63
N MET A 453 -13.99 -14.43 -3.14
CA MET A 453 -12.89 -13.76 -2.45
C MET A 453 -13.10 -13.88 -0.93
N LEU A 454 -12.33 -14.73 -0.27
CA LEU A 454 -12.60 -15.12 1.11
C LEU A 454 -12.19 -14.06 2.14
N MET A 455 -11.05 -13.42 1.92
CA MET A 455 -10.35 -12.55 2.86
C MET A 455 -9.50 -11.55 2.08
N ASP A 456 -9.21 -10.41 2.70
CA ASP A 456 -8.37 -9.35 2.15
C ASP A 456 -6.95 -9.43 2.74
N GLU A 457 -5.93 -9.46 1.88
CA GLU A 457 -4.48 -9.52 2.19
C GLU A 457 -4.03 -10.44 3.36
N PRO A 458 -4.50 -11.70 3.52
CA PRO A 458 -4.09 -12.52 4.66
C PRO A 458 -2.65 -13.03 4.55
N GLY A 459 -1.88 -12.83 5.63
CA GLY A 459 -0.60 -13.50 5.86
C GLY A 459 -0.74 -14.83 6.60
N GLY A 460 0.31 -15.65 6.55
CA GLY A 460 0.44 -16.83 7.40
C GLY A 460 0.80 -16.41 8.83
N GLN A 461 0.01 -16.83 9.82
CA GLN A 461 0.17 -16.41 11.23
C GLN A 461 1.60 -16.62 11.73
N SER A 462 2.09 -15.76 12.62
CA SER A 462 3.51 -15.79 13.02
C SER A 462 3.88 -17.09 13.73
N ALA A 463 5.13 -17.53 13.56
CA ALA A 463 5.66 -18.70 14.28
C ALA A 463 5.56 -18.54 15.81
N SER A 464 5.65 -17.31 16.32
CA SER A 464 5.50 -17.00 17.75
C SER A 464 4.04 -17.05 18.25
N PHE A 465 3.05 -16.88 17.38
CA PHE A 465 1.64 -17.17 17.66
C PHE A 465 1.40 -18.69 17.61
N ALA A 466 1.82 -19.35 16.52
CA ALA A 466 1.66 -20.78 16.30
C ALA A 466 2.27 -21.64 17.43
N ALA A 467 3.41 -21.23 17.99
CA ALA A 467 4.06 -21.90 19.11
C ALA A 467 3.32 -21.77 20.46
N LYS A 468 2.37 -20.83 20.57
CA LYS A 468 1.58 -20.57 21.79
C LYS A 468 0.15 -21.11 21.70
N ASP A 469 -0.41 -21.26 20.49
CA ASP A 469 -1.77 -21.77 20.33
C ASP A 469 -1.83 -23.31 20.36
N GLU A 470 -2.70 -23.83 21.23
CA GLU A 470 -2.93 -25.26 21.42
C GLU A 470 -3.55 -25.93 20.18
N ALA A 471 -4.46 -25.26 19.47
CA ALA A 471 -5.07 -25.83 18.26
C ALA A 471 -4.04 -25.92 17.12
N TYR A 472 -3.15 -24.93 16.98
CA TYR A 472 -1.97 -25.04 16.12
C TYR A 472 -1.13 -26.27 16.46
N ARG A 473 -0.80 -26.50 17.74
CA ARG A 473 -0.03 -27.69 18.17
C ARG A 473 -0.71 -29.01 17.79
N GLU A 474 -2.02 -29.11 17.96
CA GLU A 474 -2.79 -30.30 17.60
C GLU A 474 -2.85 -30.54 16.08
N ARG A 475 -3.21 -29.50 15.31
CA ARG A 475 -3.30 -29.57 13.85
C ARG A 475 -1.95 -29.81 13.19
N PHE A 476 -0.88 -29.22 13.72
CA PHE A 476 0.50 -29.47 13.29
C PHE A 476 0.90 -30.95 13.44
N ARG A 477 0.64 -31.55 14.61
CA ARG A 477 0.87 -33.00 14.83
C ARG A 477 0.05 -33.85 13.87
N ALA A 478 -1.22 -33.51 13.66
CA ALA A 478 -2.10 -34.24 12.74
C ALA A 478 -1.61 -34.17 11.28
N TRP A 479 -1.19 -32.99 10.83
CA TRP A 479 -0.64 -32.79 9.48
C TRP A 479 0.65 -33.59 9.26
N LEU A 480 1.61 -33.55 10.20
CA LEU A 480 2.86 -34.30 10.08
C LEU A 480 2.65 -35.83 10.10
N ARG A 481 1.67 -36.32 10.89
CA ARG A 481 1.21 -37.72 10.81
C ARG A 481 0.58 -38.05 9.46
N GLY A 482 -0.18 -37.14 8.86
CA GLY A 482 -0.72 -37.28 7.51
C GLY A 482 0.38 -37.40 6.44
N LYS A 483 1.51 -36.71 6.63
CA LYS A 483 2.73 -36.88 5.80
C LYS A 483 3.52 -38.16 6.11
N SER A 484 3.01 -39.05 6.97
CA SER A 484 3.62 -40.32 7.40
C SER A 484 4.98 -40.20 8.12
N LEU A 485 5.35 -38.99 8.57
CA LEU A 485 6.58 -38.72 9.31
C LEU A 485 6.54 -39.32 10.72
N GLN A 486 7.69 -39.73 11.23
CA GLN A 486 7.90 -40.19 12.60
C GLN A 486 8.63 -39.13 13.44
N PRO A 487 8.56 -39.19 14.80
CA PRO A 487 9.30 -38.27 15.66
C PRO A 487 10.81 -38.20 15.36
N ALA A 488 11.42 -39.32 14.98
CA ALA A 488 12.82 -39.40 14.59
C ALA A 488 13.15 -38.60 13.31
N ASP A 489 12.24 -38.57 12.33
CA ASP A 489 12.38 -37.75 11.11
C ASP A 489 12.30 -36.26 11.42
N LEU A 490 11.61 -35.92 12.51
CA LEU A 490 11.45 -34.57 13.09
C LEU A 490 12.53 -34.24 14.14
N LEU A 491 13.56 -35.09 14.28
CA LEU A 491 14.67 -34.94 15.22
C LEU A 491 14.26 -34.80 16.70
N VAL A 492 13.13 -35.41 17.09
CA VAL A 492 12.64 -35.43 18.48
C VAL A 492 12.34 -36.85 18.98
N ALA A 493 12.29 -37.02 20.30
CA ALA A 493 12.14 -38.34 20.92
C ALA A 493 10.71 -38.91 20.82
N SER A 494 9.69 -38.06 20.87
CA SER A 494 8.30 -38.47 20.93
C SER A 494 7.34 -37.53 20.19
N TRP A 495 6.10 -37.97 20.00
CA TRP A 495 5.02 -37.10 19.49
C TRP A 495 4.62 -35.99 20.46
N ASP A 496 4.97 -36.09 21.75
CA ASP A 496 4.68 -35.06 22.73
C ASP A 496 5.64 -33.87 22.64
N ASP A 497 6.82 -34.08 22.05
CA ASP A 497 7.80 -33.04 21.74
C ASP A 497 7.47 -32.28 20.44
N VAL A 498 6.69 -32.88 19.53
CA VAL A 498 6.32 -32.27 18.24
C VAL A 498 5.40 -31.07 18.48
N ARG A 499 5.86 -29.88 18.14
CA ARG A 499 5.13 -28.61 18.29
C ARG A 499 5.60 -27.59 17.25
N PRO A 500 4.79 -26.58 16.89
CA PRO A 500 5.32 -25.39 16.27
C PRO A 500 6.34 -24.71 17.20
N VAL A 501 7.38 -24.11 16.62
CA VAL A 501 8.46 -23.45 17.36
C VAL A 501 8.63 -22.01 16.91
N ALA A 502 9.03 -21.12 17.82
CA ALA A 502 9.29 -19.72 17.47
C ALA A 502 10.64 -19.59 16.71
N GLU A 503 10.87 -18.46 16.06
CA GLU A 503 12.13 -18.23 15.32
C GLU A 503 13.38 -18.35 16.22
N SER A 504 13.27 -17.97 17.50
CA SER A 504 14.31 -18.12 18.52
C SER A 504 14.75 -19.57 18.76
N ASP A 505 13.89 -20.53 18.47
CA ASP A 505 14.07 -21.95 18.76
C ASP A 505 14.69 -22.70 17.56
N ARG A 506 14.92 -22.04 16.42
CA ARG A 506 15.24 -22.69 15.13
C ARG A 506 16.48 -23.58 15.14
N GLU A 507 17.56 -23.15 15.79
CA GLU A 507 18.81 -23.93 15.88
C GLU A 507 18.67 -25.12 16.85
N ALA A 508 17.79 -25.02 17.85
CA ALA A 508 17.52 -26.09 18.81
C ALA A 508 16.56 -27.16 18.27
N PHE A 509 15.64 -26.77 17.37
CA PHE A 509 14.62 -27.65 16.79
C PHE A 509 14.48 -27.45 15.27
N PRO A 510 15.54 -27.71 14.48
CA PRO A 510 15.61 -27.30 13.07
C PRO A 510 14.52 -27.93 12.19
N ALA A 511 14.22 -29.21 12.39
CA ALA A 511 13.14 -29.88 11.66
C ALA A 511 11.75 -29.34 12.04
N LEU A 512 11.51 -29.03 13.32
CA LEU A 512 10.25 -28.42 13.74
C LEU A 512 10.13 -26.98 13.23
N HIS A 513 11.21 -26.20 13.14
CA HIS A 513 11.22 -24.87 12.55
C HIS A 513 10.87 -24.91 11.06
N TYR A 514 11.52 -25.79 10.28
CA TYR A 514 11.22 -26.00 8.86
C TYR A 514 9.72 -26.29 8.65
N PHE A 515 9.19 -27.28 9.36
CA PHE A 515 7.77 -27.61 9.25
C PHE A 515 6.86 -26.52 9.83
N THR A 516 7.29 -25.75 10.84
CA THR A 516 6.51 -24.62 11.35
C THR A 516 6.28 -23.58 10.27
N GLN A 517 7.32 -23.20 9.51
CA GLN A 517 7.19 -22.20 8.45
C GLN A 517 6.21 -22.66 7.35
N LEU A 518 6.34 -23.91 6.88
CA LEU A 518 5.39 -24.50 5.93
C LEU A 518 3.95 -24.58 6.51
N PHE A 519 3.82 -24.91 7.80
CA PHE A 519 2.51 -25.03 8.44
C PHE A 519 1.77 -23.70 8.61
N ARG A 520 2.47 -22.55 8.61
CA ARG A 520 1.83 -21.22 8.56
C ARG A 520 0.96 -21.08 7.32
N THR A 521 1.47 -21.55 6.17
CA THR A 521 0.72 -21.62 4.92
C THR A 521 -0.37 -22.68 4.98
N ARG A 522 -0.08 -23.89 5.46
CA ARG A 522 -1.07 -24.98 5.53
C ARG A 522 -2.29 -24.60 6.37
N ALA A 523 -2.10 -23.98 7.54
CA ALA A 523 -3.19 -23.57 8.42
C ALA A 523 -4.10 -22.51 7.78
N LEU A 524 -3.54 -21.56 7.02
CA LEU A 524 -4.33 -20.61 6.22
C LEU A 524 -5.11 -21.34 5.11
N GLY A 525 -4.45 -22.26 4.39
CA GLY A 525 -5.09 -23.08 3.37
C GLY A 525 -6.26 -23.91 3.90
N ASP A 526 -6.08 -24.59 5.04
CA ASP A 526 -7.14 -25.36 5.71
C ASP A 526 -8.32 -24.46 6.14
N PHE A 527 -8.04 -23.24 6.62
CA PHE A 527 -9.07 -22.25 6.95
C PHE A 527 -9.84 -21.75 5.72
N MET A 528 -9.16 -21.56 4.59
CA MET A 528 -9.80 -21.25 3.30
C MET A 528 -10.69 -22.40 2.81
N VAL A 529 -10.26 -23.65 2.97
CA VAL A 529 -11.00 -24.85 2.55
C VAL A 529 -12.30 -25.01 3.33
N GLU A 530 -12.31 -24.78 4.65
CA GLU A 530 -13.55 -24.88 5.44
C GLU A 530 -14.58 -23.81 5.04
N GLN A 531 -14.13 -22.56 4.80
CA GLN A 531 -14.99 -21.50 4.27
C GLN A 531 -15.53 -21.89 2.88
N ARG A 532 -14.64 -22.30 1.96
CA ARG A 532 -15.01 -22.76 0.61
C ARG A 532 -16.08 -23.84 0.67
N ARG A 533 -15.88 -24.86 1.50
CA ARG A 533 -16.80 -26.00 1.65
C ARG A 533 -18.18 -25.54 2.10
N ILE A 534 -18.26 -24.64 3.09
CA ILE A 534 -19.53 -24.09 3.59
C ILE A 534 -20.24 -23.25 2.51
N ILE A 535 -19.51 -22.45 1.74
CA ILE A 535 -20.04 -21.60 0.66
C ILE A 535 -20.51 -22.46 -0.52
N GLU A 536 -19.70 -23.41 -1.01
CA GLU A 536 -20.09 -24.32 -2.09
C GLU A 536 -21.29 -25.20 -1.71
N GLU A 537 -21.38 -25.67 -0.45
CA GLU A 537 -22.55 -26.38 0.09
C GLU A 537 -23.83 -25.52 0.07
N ALA A 538 -23.73 -24.23 0.46
CA ALA A 538 -24.88 -23.35 0.61
C ALA A 538 -25.40 -22.78 -0.74
N TYR A 539 -24.49 -22.49 -1.67
CA TYR A 539 -24.83 -21.97 -3.01
C TYR A 539 -25.05 -23.08 -4.05
N GLY A 540 -24.53 -24.30 -3.85
CA GLY A 540 -24.68 -25.42 -4.77
C GLY A 540 -23.85 -25.31 -6.06
N ARG A 541 -22.83 -24.44 -6.10
CA ARG A 541 -21.93 -24.24 -7.23
C ARG A 541 -20.47 -24.23 -6.75
N LYS A 542 -19.59 -24.91 -7.48
CA LYS A 542 -18.13 -24.77 -7.30
C LYS A 542 -17.63 -23.50 -7.99
N LEU A 543 -16.78 -22.76 -7.31
CA LEU A 543 -16.24 -21.47 -7.78
C LEU A 543 -14.72 -21.42 -7.57
N PRO A 544 -13.96 -20.72 -8.44
CA PRO A 544 -12.60 -20.28 -8.10
C PRO A 544 -12.66 -19.56 -6.75
N THR A 545 -11.97 -20.09 -5.75
CA THR A 545 -12.02 -19.58 -4.39
C THR A 545 -10.62 -19.17 -3.97
N VAL A 546 -10.47 -17.93 -3.56
CA VAL A 546 -9.18 -17.26 -3.38
C VAL A 546 -9.18 -16.37 -2.16
N VAL A 547 -8.00 -15.92 -1.79
CA VAL A 547 -7.74 -14.68 -1.06
C VAL A 547 -6.77 -13.88 -1.94
N ASN A 548 -6.83 -12.55 -1.92
CA ASN A 548 -5.81 -11.73 -2.56
C ASN A 548 -4.56 -11.69 -1.67
N PHE A 549 -3.44 -12.19 -2.19
CA PHE A 549 -2.15 -12.05 -1.53
C PHE A 549 -1.47 -10.77 -2.00
N SER A 550 -1.14 -9.88 -1.07
CA SER A 550 -0.27 -8.75 -1.36
C SER A 550 1.15 -9.18 -1.69
N ASP A 551 1.92 -8.24 -2.26
CA ASP A 551 3.24 -8.40 -2.88
C ASP A 551 4.39 -8.95 -2.00
N GLY A 552 4.13 -9.60 -0.86
CA GLY A 552 5.16 -10.13 0.04
C GLY A 552 6.18 -11.04 -0.66
N ALA A 553 5.73 -11.85 -1.62
CA ALA A 553 6.60 -12.70 -2.46
C ALA A 553 7.65 -11.92 -3.29
N VAL A 554 7.43 -10.64 -3.59
CA VAL A 554 8.39 -9.77 -4.32
C VAL A 554 9.00 -8.67 -3.44
N TYR A 555 8.32 -8.26 -2.36
CA TYR A 555 8.84 -7.34 -1.36
C TYR A 555 9.95 -7.98 -0.52
N HIS A 556 9.86 -9.28 -0.23
CA HIS A 556 10.92 -10.04 0.46
C HIS A 556 11.73 -10.94 -0.49
N ALA A 557 11.24 -11.13 -1.72
CA ALA A 557 11.72 -12.16 -2.66
C ALA A 557 11.77 -13.58 -2.04
N ASN A 558 10.96 -13.82 -1.00
CA ASN A 558 10.99 -14.97 -0.10
C ASN A 558 9.57 -15.22 0.45
N PHE A 559 9.05 -16.45 0.33
CA PHE A 559 7.69 -16.80 0.76
C PHE A 559 7.46 -16.77 2.28
N CYS A 560 8.47 -17.10 3.07
CA CYS A 560 8.37 -17.18 4.53
C CYS A 560 8.23 -15.79 5.18
N GLY A 561 8.64 -14.72 4.49
CA GLY A 561 8.43 -13.33 4.93
C GLY A 561 6.96 -13.01 5.19
N GLN A 562 6.07 -13.32 4.24
CA GLN A 562 4.60 -13.21 4.40
C GLN A 562 3.99 -14.45 5.07
N GLY A 563 4.70 -15.58 5.06
CA GLY A 563 4.24 -16.87 5.61
C GLY A 563 3.36 -17.67 4.65
N VAL A 564 3.41 -17.37 3.36
CA VAL A 564 2.59 -17.98 2.31
C VAL A 564 3.50 -18.49 1.20
N ASP A 565 3.75 -19.81 1.19
CA ASP A 565 4.40 -20.50 0.08
C ASP A 565 3.35 -20.97 -0.93
N TYR A 566 3.36 -20.42 -2.14
CA TYR A 566 2.36 -20.77 -3.16
C TYR A 566 2.39 -22.25 -3.55
N PHE A 567 3.57 -22.88 -3.54
CA PHE A 567 3.70 -24.31 -3.82
C PHE A 567 3.13 -25.15 -2.69
N GLU A 568 3.25 -24.74 -1.43
CA GLU A 568 2.65 -25.47 -0.30
C GLU A 568 1.14 -25.24 -0.22
N LEU A 569 0.68 -24.02 -0.51
CA LEU A 569 -0.75 -23.70 -0.57
C LEU A 569 -1.45 -24.55 -1.63
N LEU A 570 -0.97 -24.50 -2.88
CA LEU A 570 -1.66 -25.13 -4.01
C LEU A 570 -1.43 -26.64 -4.14
N ASP A 571 -0.48 -27.24 -3.41
CA ASP A 571 -0.32 -28.70 -3.37
C ASP A 571 -1.46 -29.42 -2.62
N ALA A 572 -2.32 -28.69 -1.92
CA ALA A 572 -3.58 -29.23 -1.37
C ALA A 572 -4.65 -29.41 -2.48
N ASP A 573 -5.26 -30.61 -2.59
CA ASP A 573 -6.22 -30.96 -3.65
C ASP A 573 -7.57 -30.21 -3.59
N ASP A 574 -7.84 -29.59 -2.46
CA ASP A 574 -9.00 -28.75 -2.16
C ASP A 574 -8.77 -27.25 -2.46
N GLN A 575 -7.59 -26.87 -2.97
CA GLN A 575 -7.30 -25.54 -3.50
C GLN A 575 -7.43 -25.51 -5.03
N ASN A 576 -8.21 -24.56 -5.56
CA ASN A 576 -8.58 -24.50 -6.98
C ASN A 576 -8.20 -23.20 -7.71
N ALA A 577 -7.75 -22.18 -6.99
CA ALA A 577 -7.36 -20.89 -7.55
C ALA A 577 -6.36 -20.15 -6.64
N ILE A 578 -5.72 -19.12 -7.17
CA ILE A 578 -4.84 -18.20 -6.44
C ILE A 578 -5.01 -16.79 -6.99
N TRP A 579 -4.88 -15.78 -6.12
CA TRP A 579 -5.02 -14.37 -6.49
C TRP A 579 -3.87 -13.54 -5.91
N GLY A 580 -3.29 -12.67 -6.72
CA GLY A 580 -2.19 -11.78 -6.34
C GLY A 580 -2.46 -10.32 -6.66
N GLU A 581 -1.49 -9.46 -6.36
CA GLU A 581 -1.52 -8.02 -6.59
C GLU A 581 -0.25 -7.54 -7.28
N ASP A 582 -0.33 -6.39 -7.95
CA ASP A 582 0.76 -5.74 -8.66
C ASP A 582 1.02 -4.30 -8.15
N TRP A 583 0.84 -4.07 -6.83
CA TRP A 583 1.23 -2.83 -6.18
C TRP A 583 2.71 -2.57 -6.46
N SER A 584 3.58 -3.51 -6.12
CA SER A 584 5.03 -3.43 -6.34
C SER A 584 5.70 -2.16 -5.79
N ASN A 585 5.07 -1.44 -4.83
CA ASN A 585 5.55 -0.17 -4.24
C ASN A 585 6.96 -0.26 -3.62
N ASN A 586 7.25 -1.43 -3.05
CA ASN A 586 8.52 -1.75 -2.38
C ASN A 586 9.38 -2.76 -3.17
N ALA A 587 8.94 -3.16 -4.37
CA ALA A 587 9.72 -4.01 -5.27
C ALA A 587 10.87 -3.20 -5.92
N SER A 588 11.87 -3.90 -6.47
CA SER A 588 12.99 -3.26 -7.18
C SER A 588 12.58 -2.66 -8.54
N THR A 589 11.48 -3.16 -9.13
CA THR A 589 10.90 -2.73 -10.41
C THR A 589 9.48 -3.30 -10.47
N TYR A 590 8.54 -2.62 -11.14
CA TYR A 590 7.21 -3.15 -11.37
C TYR A 590 7.20 -4.41 -12.26
N GLN A 591 8.31 -4.70 -12.96
CA GLN A 591 8.53 -5.98 -13.64
C GLN A 591 8.53 -7.18 -12.67
N CYS A 592 8.75 -6.97 -11.37
CA CYS A 592 8.65 -8.02 -10.36
C CYS A 592 7.22 -8.58 -10.23
N ALA A 593 6.16 -7.83 -10.56
CA ALA A 593 4.80 -8.38 -10.56
C ALA A 593 4.64 -9.57 -11.54
N ALA A 594 5.30 -9.48 -12.70
CA ALA A 594 5.38 -10.60 -13.64
C ALA A 594 6.17 -11.80 -13.09
N PHE A 595 7.12 -11.60 -12.18
CA PHE A 595 7.77 -12.70 -11.42
C PHE A 595 6.81 -13.32 -10.39
N ASN A 596 6.02 -12.50 -9.68
CA ASN A 596 4.97 -12.99 -8.77
C ASN A 596 4.01 -13.94 -9.51
N VAL A 597 3.50 -13.50 -10.67
CA VAL A 597 2.63 -14.33 -11.51
C VAL A 597 3.36 -15.57 -12.06
N ALA A 598 4.66 -15.50 -12.38
CA ALA A 598 5.43 -16.69 -12.77
C ALA A 598 5.52 -17.74 -11.63
N LEU A 599 5.60 -17.30 -10.36
CA LEU A 599 5.53 -18.19 -9.19
C LEU A 599 4.13 -18.80 -9.06
N MET A 600 3.08 -17.98 -9.17
CA MET A 600 1.69 -18.44 -9.13
C MET A 600 1.41 -19.45 -10.25
N GLN A 601 1.87 -19.20 -11.47
CA GLN A 601 1.76 -20.11 -12.62
C GLN A 601 2.50 -21.43 -12.35
N ALA A 602 3.68 -21.35 -11.74
CA ALA A 602 4.45 -22.53 -11.39
C ALA A 602 3.75 -23.41 -10.33
N ALA A 603 3.01 -22.82 -9.40
CA ALA A 603 2.23 -23.54 -8.40
C ALA A 603 0.86 -24.03 -8.92
N ALA A 604 0.20 -23.25 -9.79
CA ALA A 604 -1.15 -23.53 -10.29
C ALA A 604 -1.22 -24.52 -11.48
N ARG A 605 -0.09 -24.83 -12.12
CA ARG A 605 -0.06 -25.70 -13.31
C ARG A 605 -0.49 -27.15 -13.08
N LYS A 606 -0.37 -27.67 -11.85
CA LYS A 606 -0.47 -29.11 -11.56
C LYS A 606 -1.88 -29.67 -11.75
N ARG A 607 -2.91 -28.85 -11.53
CA ARG A 607 -4.33 -29.18 -11.75
C ARG A 607 -5.06 -28.10 -12.57
N ASP A 608 -4.33 -27.34 -13.38
CA ASP A 608 -4.81 -26.17 -14.14
C ASP A 608 -5.66 -25.21 -13.25
N GLN A 609 -5.18 -24.90 -12.03
CA GLN A 609 -5.85 -23.99 -11.09
C GLN A 609 -5.94 -22.56 -11.64
N THR A 610 -7.00 -21.84 -11.30
CA THR A 610 -7.26 -20.51 -11.89
C THR A 610 -6.41 -19.42 -11.26
N ILE A 611 -5.78 -18.58 -12.08
CA ILE A 611 -4.96 -17.44 -11.65
C ILE A 611 -5.76 -16.15 -11.86
N GLY A 612 -6.03 -15.44 -10.78
CA GLY A 612 -6.53 -14.07 -10.80
C GLY A 612 -5.48 -13.06 -10.34
N HIS A 613 -5.66 -11.79 -10.68
CA HIS A 613 -4.77 -10.72 -10.23
C HIS A 613 -5.48 -9.37 -10.14
N TYR A 614 -5.05 -8.54 -9.20
CA TYR A 614 -5.35 -7.11 -9.24
C TYR A 614 -4.44 -6.40 -10.24
N LEU A 615 -5.00 -5.43 -10.97
CA LEU A 615 -4.29 -4.44 -11.76
C LEU A 615 -4.42 -3.09 -11.04
N ILE A 616 -3.43 -2.76 -10.20
CA ILE A 616 -3.31 -1.51 -9.49
C ILE A 616 -2.96 -0.38 -10.48
N ALA A 617 -3.96 0.45 -10.76
CA ALA A 617 -3.89 1.72 -11.49
C ALA A 617 -4.02 2.94 -10.54
N HIS A 618 -4.05 2.71 -9.22
CA HIS A 618 -4.15 3.71 -8.16
C HIS A 618 -2.76 4.23 -7.69
N ALA A 619 -2.70 5.25 -6.81
CA ALA A 619 -1.49 5.72 -6.13
C ALA A 619 -0.27 5.97 -7.06
N GLY A 620 -0.50 6.72 -8.14
CA GLY A 620 0.58 7.26 -8.98
C GLY A 620 1.16 6.34 -10.05
N ARG A 621 0.51 5.22 -10.41
CA ARG A 621 0.91 4.45 -11.61
C ARG A 621 0.69 5.30 -12.85
N THR A 622 1.63 5.24 -13.78
CA THR A 622 1.50 5.90 -15.08
C THR A 622 0.68 5.04 -16.06
N ALA A 623 0.27 5.64 -17.17
CA ALA A 623 -0.30 4.91 -18.30
C ALA A 623 0.60 3.77 -18.80
N TRP A 624 1.93 3.96 -18.76
CA TRP A 624 2.92 2.97 -19.19
C TRP A 624 3.03 1.79 -18.22
N ASP A 625 3.01 2.08 -16.91
CA ASP A 625 3.06 1.07 -15.85
C ASP A 625 1.83 0.17 -15.89
N ILE A 626 0.63 0.73 -16.06
CA ILE A 626 -0.64 -0.03 -16.16
C ILE A 626 -0.58 -1.00 -17.35
N LYS A 627 -0.13 -0.53 -18.52
CA LYS A 627 -0.07 -1.33 -19.75
C LYS A 627 0.96 -2.45 -19.66
N THR A 628 2.18 -2.14 -19.22
CA THR A 628 3.30 -3.10 -19.22
C THR A 628 3.15 -4.20 -18.16
N LYS A 629 2.64 -3.87 -16.96
CA LYS A 629 2.30 -4.85 -15.92
C LYS A 629 1.25 -5.85 -16.43
N ALA A 630 0.08 -5.35 -16.83
CA ALA A 630 -1.05 -6.15 -17.26
C ALA A 630 -0.74 -7.11 -18.43
N VAL A 631 0.07 -6.68 -19.42
CA VAL A 631 0.47 -7.57 -20.53
C VAL A 631 1.48 -8.62 -20.05
N GLY A 632 2.49 -8.24 -19.26
CA GLY A 632 3.49 -9.18 -18.73
C GLY A 632 2.89 -10.27 -17.83
N GLU A 633 1.87 -9.91 -17.05
CA GLU A 633 1.13 -10.81 -16.16
C GLU A 633 0.09 -11.66 -16.90
N THR A 634 -0.64 -11.08 -17.87
CA THR A 634 -1.55 -11.84 -18.74
C THR A 634 -0.79 -12.92 -19.52
N ALA A 635 0.41 -12.61 -20.00
CA ALA A 635 1.29 -13.56 -20.66
C ALA A 635 1.68 -14.74 -19.76
N ARG A 636 1.81 -14.48 -18.45
CA ARG A 636 2.22 -15.46 -17.44
C ARG A 636 1.03 -16.15 -16.75
N GLY A 637 -0.18 -16.01 -17.30
CA GLY A 637 -1.30 -16.91 -17.02
C GLY A 637 -2.47 -16.30 -16.25
N VAL A 638 -2.47 -15.00 -15.95
CA VAL A 638 -3.66 -14.34 -15.37
C VAL A 638 -4.85 -14.49 -16.33
N ARG A 639 -5.97 -15.00 -15.83
CA ARG A 639 -7.23 -15.18 -16.57
C ARG A 639 -8.45 -14.62 -15.85
N MET A 640 -8.25 -13.91 -14.73
CA MET A 640 -9.25 -13.07 -14.08
C MET A 640 -8.55 -11.79 -13.60
N TRP A 641 -9.09 -10.63 -13.94
CA TRP A 641 -8.52 -9.33 -13.59
C TRP A 641 -9.49 -8.55 -12.70
N MET A 642 -8.95 -7.77 -11.76
CA MET A 642 -9.67 -6.72 -11.04
C MET A 642 -8.88 -5.41 -11.11
N ASN A 643 -9.41 -4.41 -11.80
CA ASN A 643 -8.76 -3.10 -11.89
C ASN A 643 -9.00 -2.28 -10.61
N TYR A 644 -7.91 -1.82 -9.98
CA TYR A 644 -7.94 -1.13 -8.68
C TYR A 644 -7.37 0.31 -8.77
N CYS A 645 -8.10 1.35 -8.41
CA CYS A 645 -9.52 1.43 -8.12
C CYS A 645 -10.10 2.63 -8.89
N TYR A 646 -11.26 2.43 -9.52
CA TYR A 646 -11.95 3.49 -10.24
C TYR A 646 -12.37 4.57 -9.26
N GLY A 647 -13.13 4.16 -8.22
CA GLY A 647 -13.60 4.94 -7.09
C GLY A 647 -13.88 6.42 -7.40
N PRO A 648 -15.13 6.85 -7.65
CA PRO A 648 -15.42 8.28 -7.83
C PRO A 648 -14.75 9.10 -6.73
N ARG A 649 -14.04 10.20 -7.07
CA ARG A 649 -13.17 10.92 -6.10
C ARG A 649 -13.87 11.51 -4.85
N TRP A 650 -15.18 11.37 -4.77
CA TRP A 650 -16.06 11.78 -3.68
C TRP A 650 -16.59 10.61 -2.81
N SER A 651 -16.31 9.35 -3.19
CA SER A 651 -17.00 8.14 -2.66
C SER A 651 -16.33 7.43 -1.48
N GLY A 652 -15.06 7.74 -1.19
CA GLY A 652 -14.31 7.11 -0.11
C GLY A 652 -12.92 7.71 0.12
N HIS A 653 -12.36 7.46 1.30
CA HIS A 653 -11.13 8.10 1.78
C HIS A 653 -9.82 7.61 1.12
N GLU A 654 -9.75 6.39 0.58
CA GLU A 654 -8.53 5.83 -0.05
C GLU A 654 -7.94 6.75 -1.12
N GLY A 655 -8.81 7.46 -1.85
CA GLY A 655 -8.40 8.40 -2.87
C GLY A 655 -7.65 9.61 -2.34
N GLY A 656 -7.77 9.96 -1.06
CA GLY A 656 -7.54 11.31 -0.56
C GLY A 656 -8.64 12.28 -1.04
N PRO A 657 -8.64 13.55 -0.55
CA PRO A 657 -9.67 14.52 -0.91
C PRO A 657 -9.66 14.83 -2.41
N PRO A 658 -10.80 15.21 -3.04
CA PRO A 658 -10.94 15.35 -4.49
C PRO A 658 -9.87 16.21 -5.21
N TRP A 659 -9.30 17.20 -4.52
CA TRP A 659 -8.26 18.10 -5.05
C TRP A 659 -6.82 17.57 -4.92
N ARG A 660 -6.59 16.48 -4.18
CA ARG A 660 -5.31 15.76 -4.09
C ARG A 660 -5.46 14.28 -4.44
N THR A 661 -6.51 13.94 -5.19
CA THR A 661 -6.92 12.54 -5.30
C THR A 661 -6.00 11.68 -6.17
N HIS A 662 -5.86 10.41 -5.79
CA HIS A 662 -5.05 9.39 -6.47
C HIS A 662 -5.89 8.32 -7.21
N VAL A 663 -7.23 8.38 -7.15
CA VAL A 663 -8.11 7.50 -7.94
C VAL A 663 -8.09 7.89 -9.41
N TRP A 664 -8.10 6.89 -10.30
CA TRP A 664 -7.88 7.15 -11.73
C TRP A 664 -9.15 7.64 -12.47
N GLN A 665 -10.35 7.57 -11.85
CA GLN A 665 -11.54 8.27 -12.34
C GLN A 665 -11.29 9.77 -12.54
N ALA A 666 -10.45 10.37 -11.70
CA ALA A 666 -10.11 11.79 -11.74
C ALA A 666 -8.83 12.11 -12.55
N LYS A 667 -8.30 11.15 -13.32
CA LYS A 667 -7.01 11.23 -14.03
C LYS A 667 -7.18 10.90 -15.53
N PRO A 668 -7.63 11.85 -16.37
CA PRO A 668 -7.80 11.64 -17.81
C PRO A 668 -6.56 11.08 -18.53
N GLU A 669 -5.37 11.40 -18.03
CA GLU A 669 -4.08 10.88 -18.47
C GLU A 669 -3.94 9.35 -18.32
N LEU A 670 -4.71 8.72 -17.42
CA LEU A 670 -4.76 7.27 -17.22
C LEU A 670 -5.92 6.60 -17.95
N TRP A 671 -6.87 7.36 -18.50
CA TRP A 671 -8.11 6.79 -19.03
C TRP A 671 -7.88 5.92 -20.27
N THR A 672 -7.05 6.40 -21.21
CA THR A 672 -6.69 5.64 -22.42
C THR A 672 -6.06 4.31 -22.05
N ALA A 673 -5.10 4.28 -21.13
CA ALA A 673 -4.41 3.05 -20.74
C ALA A 673 -5.37 1.98 -20.19
N ASN A 674 -6.25 2.36 -19.25
CA ASN A 674 -7.26 1.46 -18.67
C ASN A 674 -8.27 0.96 -19.71
N ALA A 675 -8.70 1.83 -20.63
CA ALA A 675 -9.64 1.50 -21.69
C ALA A 675 -9.01 0.62 -22.80
N GLU A 676 -7.75 0.85 -23.14
CA GLU A 676 -7.01 0.09 -24.14
C GLU A 676 -6.68 -1.32 -23.63
N ILE A 677 -6.07 -1.46 -22.46
CA ILE A 677 -5.59 -2.77 -21.98
C ILE A 677 -6.74 -3.78 -21.86
N THR A 678 -7.88 -3.31 -21.38
CA THR A 678 -9.13 -4.10 -21.30
C THR A 678 -9.58 -4.56 -22.69
N ARG A 679 -9.52 -3.68 -23.70
CA ARG A 679 -9.89 -4.00 -25.09
C ARG A 679 -8.86 -4.87 -25.81
N GLU A 680 -7.58 -4.73 -25.50
CA GLU A 680 -6.49 -5.48 -26.09
C GLU A 680 -6.53 -6.94 -25.64
N ILE A 681 -6.69 -7.17 -24.33
CA ILE A 681 -6.89 -8.51 -23.76
C ILE A 681 -8.20 -9.12 -24.28
N GLY A 682 -9.28 -8.34 -24.39
CA GLY A 682 -10.53 -8.79 -24.99
C GLY A 682 -10.45 -9.10 -26.49
N ALA A 683 -9.52 -8.50 -27.25
CA ALA A 683 -9.27 -8.85 -28.65
C ALA A 683 -8.64 -10.24 -28.82
N VAL A 684 -7.80 -10.64 -27.89
CA VAL A 684 -7.10 -11.94 -27.94
C VAL A 684 -7.67 -12.95 -26.95
N GLU A 685 -8.83 -12.71 -26.33
CA GLU A 685 -9.37 -13.60 -25.28
C GLU A 685 -9.57 -15.05 -25.77
N ASP A 686 -10.00 -15.23 -27.02
CA ASP A 686 -10.23 -16.56 -27.60
C ASP A 686 -8.91 -17.33 -27.85
N TRP A 687 -7.78 -16.62 -27.98
CA TRP A 687 -6.44 -17.20 -28.03
C TRP A 687 -5.94 -17.46 -26.59
N LEU A 688 -6.06 -16.47 -25.70
CA LEU A 688 -5.59 -16.55 -24.31
C LEU A 688 -6.18 -17.73 -23.54
N LEU A 689 -7.42 -18.13 -23.83
CA LEU A 689 -8.11 -19.21 -23.12
C LEU A 689 -7.54 -20.61 -23.38
N THR A 690 -6.82 -20.83 -24.49
CA THR A 690 -6.05 -22.08 -24.74
C THR A 690 -4.54 -21.87 -24.76
N ALA A 691 -4.10 -20.60 -24.72
CA ALA A 691 -2.70 -20.20 -24.70
C ALA A 691 -1.94 -20.70 -23.46
N LYS A 692 -0.89 -21.50 -23.69
CA LYS A 692 0.11 -21.90 -22.69
C LYS A 692 1.49 -21.36 -23.09
N PRO A 693 2.39 -20.98 -22.14
CA PRO A 693 3.74 -20.54 -22.47
C PRO A 693 4.51 -21.56 -23.31
N ALA A 694 5.40 -21.08 -24.18
CA ALA A 694 6.33 -21.96 -24.88
C ALA A 694 7.21 -22.77 -23.90
N PRO A 695 7.54 -24.04 -24.19
CA PRO A 695 8.45 -24.83 -23.37
C PRO A 695 9.82 -24.15 -23.19
N ALA A 696 10.29 -24.09 -21.96
CA ALA A 696 11.57 -23.46 -21.61
C ALA A 696 12.69 -24.50 -21.49
N GLU A 697 13.81 -24.26 -22.19
CA GLU A 697 15.06 -25.05 -22.02
C GLU A 697 15.89 -24.55 -20.81
N VAL A 698 15.48 -23.47 -20.15
CA VAL A 698 16.12 -22.88 -18.96
C VAL A 698 15.18 -22.99 -17.77
N ALA A 699 15.70 -23.49 -16.65
CA ALA A 699 15.01 -23.58 -15.38
C ALA A 699 15.61 -22.63 -14.33
N LEU A 700 14.75 -22.15 -13.43
CA LEU A 700 15.12 -21.59 -12.14
C LEU A 700 14.54 -22.55 -11.08
N LEU A 701 15.43 -23.22 -10.34
CA LEU A 701 15.05 -24.12 -9.25
C LEU A 701 14.76 -23.28 -8.00
N TYR A 702 13.48 -23.26 -7.60
CA TYR A 702 13.01 -22.54 -6.43
C TYR A 702 13.06 -23.46 -5.21
N SER A 703 13.91 -23.11 -4.25
CA SER A 703 14.00 -23.81 -2.96
C SER A 703 13.20 -23.09 -1.89
N SER A 704 12.04 -23.64 -1.54
CA SER A 704 11.28 -23.24 -0.35
C SER A 704 12.09 -23.45 0.94
N SER A 705 12.92 -24.49 0.97
CA SER A 705 13.86 -24.75 2.07
C SER A 705 14.86 -23.61 2.25
N SER A 706 15.35 -22.97 1.19
CA SER A 706 16.19 -21.77 1.34
C SER A 706 15.41 -20.59 1.91
N ASP A 707 14.16 -20.40 1.51
CA ASP A 707 13.32 -19.29 1.99
C ASP A 707 13.06 -19.39 3.50
N VAL A 708 12.86 -20.59 4.03
CA VAL A 708 12.75 -20.88 5.48
C VAL A 708 13.96 -20.34 6.24
N TRP A 709 15.16 -20.73 5.81
CA TRP A 709 16.39 -20.49 6.58
C TRP A 709 17.00 -19.09 6.37
N THR A 710 16.59 -18.36 5.32
CA THR A 710 17.15 -17.04 4.92
C THR A 710 16.27 -15.83 5.22
N MET A 711 15.32 -15.92 6.17
CA MET A 711 14.55 -14.75 6.62
C MET A 711 15.39 -13.66 7.32
N ASP A 712 16.61 -13.99 7.71
CA ASP A 712 17.65 -13.06 8.18
C ASP A 712 18.46 -12.42 7.05
N ASN A 713 18.36 -12.94 5.81
CA ASN A 713 19.07 -12.41 4.65
C ASN A 713 18.34 -12.66 3.31
N PHE A 714 17.39 -11.80 2.96
CA PHE A 714 16.65 -11.80 1.69
C PHE A 714 17.53 -11.60 0.44
N ALA A 715 18.82 -11.28 0.58
CA ALA A 715 19.74 -11.13 -0.56
C ALA A 715 19.75 -12.35 -1.50
N TYR A 716 19.61 -13.57 -0.96
CA TYR A 716 19.48 -14.81 -1.76
C TYR A 716 18.22 -14.82 -2.63
N GLY A 717 17.08 -14.44 -2.05
CA GLY A 717 15.81 -14.33 -2.77
C GLY A 717 15.87 -13.26 -3.87
N PHE A 718 16.46 -12.11 -3.57
CA PHE A 718 16.65 -11.05 -4.56
C PHE A 718 17.60 -11.45 -5.69
N ASP A 719 18.67 -12.18 -5.41
CA ASP A 719 19.57 -12.71 -6.44
C ASP A 719 18.85 -13.70 -7.38
N ARG A 720 18.03 -14.59 -6.82
CA ARG A 720 17.13 -15.48 -7.58
C ARG A 720 16.15 -14.70 -8.48
N MET A 721 15.44 -13.72 -7.92
CA MET A 721 14.47 -12.91 -8.67
C MET A 721 15.15 -12.07 -9.78
N HIS A 722 16.31 -11.48 -9.51
CA HIS A 722 17.01 -10.66 -10.50
C HIS A 722 17.78 -11.49 -11.53
N THR A 723 18.10 -12.75 -11.24
CA THR A 723 18.54 -13.73 -12.26
C THR A 723 17.40 -13.99 -13.25
N TRP A 724 16.17 -14.20 -12.77
CA TRP A 724 14.99 -14.31 -13.65
C TRP A 724 14.79 -13.04 -14.48
N LEU A 725 14.88 -11.84 -13.87
CA LEU A 725 14.74 -10.57 -14.58
C LEU A 725 15.80 -10.40 -15.69
N ALA A 726 17.06 -10.75 -15.41
CA ALA A 726 18.14 -10.73 -16.41
C ALA A 726 17.88 -11.68 -17.59
N LEU A 727 17.25 -12.83 -17.35
CA LEU A 727 16.83 -13.79 -18.37
C LEU A 727 15.63 -13.27 -19.19
N MET A 728 14.67 -12.59 -18.56
CA MET A 728 13.55 -11.94 -19.28
C MET A 728 14.05 -10.78 -20.15
N HIS A 729 14.95 -9.94 -19.64
CA HIS A 729 15.66 -8.89 -20.42
C HIS A 729 16.59 -9.44 -21.53
N ALA A 730 16.71 -10.77 -21.64
CA ALA A 730 17.39 -11.50 -22.71
C ALA A 730 16.43 -12.38 -23.53
N GLN A 731 15.12 -12.25 -23.30
CA GLN A 731 14.03 -12.99 -23.97
C GLN A 731 14.22 -14.51 -23.93
N MET A 732 14.75 -15.02 -22.82
CA MET A 732 14.90 -16.44 -22.58
C MET A 732 13.70 -16.94 -21.77
N PRO A 733 12.85 -17.85 -22.31
CA PRO A 733 11.80 -18.49 -21.53
C PRO A 733 12.41 -19.23 -20.33
N VAL A 734 11.86 -19.02 -19.13
CA VAL A 734 12.33 -19.65 -17.88
C VAL A 734 11.19 -20.44 -17.23
N ALA A 735 11.41 -21.74 -17.01
CA ALA A 735 10.55 -22.55 -16.16
C ALA A 735 10.95 -22.36 -14.69
N ILE A 736 10.01 -21.93 -13.84
CA ILE A 736 10.22 -22.01 -12.39
C ILE A 736 9.86 -23.43 -11.94
N VAL A 737 10.83 -24.14 -11.38
CA VAL A 737 10.70 -25.52 -10.90
C VAL A 737 10.85 -25.49 -9.38
N PRO A 738 9.81 -25.76 -8.58
CA PRO A 738 9.96 -25.90 -7.13
C PRO A 738 10.72 -27.19 -6.83
N GLU A 739 11.48 -27.21 -5.73
CA GLU A 739 12.28 -28.37 -5.33
C GLU A 739 11.48 -29.67 -5.19
N ARG A 740 10.17 -29.59 -4.88
CA ARG A 740 9.25 -30.74 -4.79
C ARG A 740 8.88 -31.37 -6.15
N GLU A 741 9.17 -30.70 -7.27
CA GLU A 741 8.90 -31.15 -8.65
C GLU A 741 10.20 -31.20 -9.47
N ILE A 742 11.30 -31.68 -8.85
CA ILE A 742 12.65 -31.69 -9.44
C ILE A 742 12.72 -32.45 -10.76
N GLU A 743 11.86 -33.44 -10.97
CA GLU A 743 11.71 -34.20 -12.22
C GLU A 743 11.31 -33.30 -13.40
N ARG A 744 10.74 -32.13 -13.17
CA ARG A 744 10.41 -31.15 -14.22
C ARG A 744 11.62 -30.39 -14.77
N LEU A 745 12.83 -30.72 -14.32
CA LEU A 745 14.06 -30.39 -15.05
C LEU A 745 14.21 -31.25 -16.33
N ASP A 746 13.43 -32.32 -16.50
CA ASP A 746 13.34 -33.05 -17.76
C ASP A 746 12.87 -32.14 -18.90
N GLY A 747 13.69 -32.03 -19.94
CA GLY A 747 13.51 -31.08 -21.06
C GLY A 747 14.20 -29.72 -20.86
N CYS A 748 14.60 -29.38 -19.63
CA CYS A 748 15.52 -28.27 -19.39
C CYS A 748 16.97 -28.71 -19.61
N ARG A 749 17.81 -27.78 -20.06
CA ARG A 749 19.25 -28.00 -20.34
C ARG A 749 20.15 -27.14 -19.46
N VAL A 750 19.62 -26.03 -18.97
CA VAL A 750 20.28 -25.12 -18.03
C VAL A 750 19.39 -24.96 -16.80
N CYS A 751 19.97 -25.01 -15.61
CA CYS A 751 19.28 -24.79 -14.34
C CYS A 751 20.06 -23.79 -13.48
N TYR A 752 19.37 -22.76 -12.98
CA TYR A 752 19.89 -21.81 -12.01
C TYR A 752 19.35 -22.13 -10.61
N LEU A 753 20.24 -22.21 -9.60
CA LEU A 753 19.86 -22.34 -8.19
C LEU A 753 20.63 -21.31 -7.34
N SER A 754 19.89 -20.58 -6.50
CA SER A 754 20.42 -19.65 -5.50
C SER A 754 19.70 -19.90 -4.17
N GLY A 755 20.45 -19.82 -3.06
CA GLY A 755 19.97 -20.12 -1.71
C GLY A 755 20.64 -21.35 -1.06
N PRO A 756 20.97 -21.30 0.24
CA PRO A 756 21.86 -22.27 0.90
C PRO A 756 21.27 -23.68 1.10
N ASN A 757 19.94 -23.81 1.21
CA ASN A 757 19.27 -25.06 1.56
C ASN A 757 18.53 -25.67 0.37
N LEU A 758 18.53 -27.00 0.27
CA LEU A 758 17.76 -27.78 -0.70
C LEU A 758 17.39 -29.13 -0.07
N THR A 759 16.16 -29.62 -0.24
CA THR A 759 15.76 -30.93 0.29
C THR A 759 16.69 -32.05 -0.21
N ARG A 760 16.99 -33.04 0.64
CA ARG A 760 17.85 -34.19 0.23
C ARG A 760 17.33 -34.92 -1.01
N ALA A 761 16.02 -35.00 -1.18
CA ALA A 761 15.38 -35.59 -2.36
C ALA A 761 15.63 -34.76 -3.63
N ALA A 762 15.40 -33.45 -3.59
CA ALA A 762 15.66 -32.55 -4.71
C ALA A 762 17.16 -32.50 -5.05
N ALA A 763 18.05 -32.57 -4.06
CA ALA A 763 19.50 -32.64 -4.28
C ALA A 763 19.92 -33.92 -5.02
N ALA A 764 19.29 -35.06 -4.74
CA ALA A 764 19.53 -36.30 -5.47
C ALA A 764 19.01 -36.23 -6.92
N GLY A 765 17.81 -35.67 -7.14
CA GLY A 765 17.25 -35.45 -8.47
C GLY A 765 18.08 -34.47 -9.31
N LEU A 766 18.48 -33.34 -8.73
CA LEU A 766 19.35 -32.34 -9.36
C LEU A 766 20.69 -32.93 -9.76
N ARG A 767 21.29 -33.76 -8.88
CA ARG A 767 22.51 -34.51 -9.19
C ARG A 767 22.33 -35.41 -10.40
N ALA A 768 21.28 -36.23 -10.42
CA ALA A 768 21.02 -37.16 -11.52
C ALA A 768 20.80 -36.41 -12.85
N TRP A 769 20.14 -35.25 -12.82
CA TRP A 769 19.95 -34.39 -14.00
C TRP A 769 21.27 -33.80 -14.52
N VAL A 770 22.18 -33.36 -13.63
CA VAL A 770 23.54 -32.94 -14.04
C VAL A 770 24.31 -34.12 -14.63
N GLU A 771 24.33 -35.28 -13.97
CA GLU A 771 25.00 -36.49 -14.46
C GLU A 771 24.43 -37.01 -15.80
N ALA A 772 23.18 -36.65 -16.14
CA ALA A 772 22.56 -36.92 -17.43
C ALA A 772 22.96 -35.94 -18.56
N GLY A 773 23.64 -34.83 -18.25
CA GLY A 773 24.07 -33.81 -19.22
C GLY A 773 23.60 -32.38 -18.94
N GLY A 774 22.93 -32.14 -17.80
CA GLY A 774 22.46 -30.81 -17.41
C GLY A 774 23.59 -29.81 -17.14
N THR A 775 23.36 -28.54 -17.43
CA THR A 775 24.25 -27.43 -17.06
C THR A 775 23.69 -26.67 -15.85
N LEU A 776 24.38 -26.74 -14.71
CA LEU A 776 23.92 -26.18 -13.44
C LEU A 776 24.73 -24.93 -13.04
N TRP A 777 24.04 -23.84 -12.74
CA TRP A 777 24.60 -22.63 -12.12
C TRP A 777 24.24 -22.58 -10.63
N LEU A 778 25.25 -22.40 -9.78
CA LEU A 778 25.13 -22.35 -8.33
C LEU A 778 25.84 -21.11 -7.77
N THR A 779 25.11 -20.30 -7.00
CA THR A 779 25.67 -19.12 -6.31
C THR A 779 26.31 -19.47 -4.96
N ALA A 780 26.77 -18.46 -4.22
CA ALA A 780 27.43 -18.63 -2.93
C ALA A 780 26.57 -19.44 -1.96
N GLY A 781 27.15 -20.49 -1.37
CA GLY A 781 26.44 -21.39 -0.47
C GLY A 781 25.38 -22.28 -1.13
N ALA A 782 25.05 -22.11 -2.42
CA ALA A 782 23.85 -22.72 -2.99
C ALA A 782 23.86 -24.25 -2.86
N ALA A 783 22.79 -24.80 -2.25
CA ALA A 783 22.64 -26.21 -1.85
C ALA A 783 23.81 -26.79 -1.01
N SER A 784 24.37 -26.03 -0.06
CA SER A 784 25.33 -26.54 0.94
C SER A 784 24.67 -27.26 2.11
N CYS A 785 23.41 -26.96 2.39
CA CYS A 785 22.65 -27.49 3.52
C CYS A 785 21.37 -28.20 3.05
N ASP A 786 20.86 -29.08 3.90
CA ASP A 786 19.56 -29.74 3.73
C ASP A 786 18.40 -28.93 4.31
N GLU A 787 17.19 -29.47 4.21
CA GLU A 787 15.95 -28.86 4.72
C GLU A 787 15.98 -28.54 6.23
N TYR A 788 16.84 -29.20 7.02
CA TYR A 788 17.01 -29.00 8.46
C TYR A 788 18.34 -28.31 8.80
N ASN A 789 18.90 -27.56 7.84
CA ASN A 789 20.16 -26.81 7.95
C ASN A 789 21.41 -27.66 8.28
N ARG A 790 21.39 -28.98 8.00
CA ARG A 790 22.55 -29.86 8.17
C ARG A 790 23.36 -29.91 6.87
N PRO A 791 24.68 -30.16 6.90
CA PRO A 791 25.50 -30.29 5.69
C PRO A 791 24.95 -31.28 4.65
N LEU A 792 25.11 -30.93 3.37
CA LEU A 792 24.59 -31.64 2.20
C LEU A 792 25.68 -31.92 1.15
N ASP A 793 26.34 -33.07 1.27
CA ASP A 793 27.48 -33.43 0.40
C ASP A 793 27.09 -33.84 -1.03
N THR A 794 25.81 -34.15 -1.28
CA THR A 794 25.30 -34.69 -2.56
C THR A 794 25.71 -33.83 -3.75
N ILE A 795 25.55 -32.50 -3.63
CA ILE A 795 25.93 -31.53 -4.67
C ILE A 795 27.42 -31.17 -4.58
N ALA A 796 28.00 -31.10 -3.38
CA ALA A 796 29.40 -30.73 -3.17
C ALA A 796 30.39 -31.65 -3.90
N SER A 797 30.02 -32.92 -4.11
CA SER A 797 30.80 -33.89 -4.90
C SER A 797 30.86 -33.61 -6.41
N LEU A 798 29.86 -32.91 -6.97
CA LEU A 798 29.80 -32.55 -8.40
C LEU A 798 30.56 -31.26 -8.74
N LEU A 799 30.92 -30.47 -7.72
CA LEU A 799 31.50 -29.15 -7.96
C LEU A 799 32.91 -29.24 -8.56
N PRO A 800 33.24 -28.41 -9.57
CA PRO A 800 34.59 -28.26 -10.11
C PRO A 800 35.51 -27.44 -9.17
N VAL A 801 35.08 -27.27 -7.93
CA VAL A 801 35.72 -26.49 -6.88
C VAL A 801 35.51 -27.14 -5.52
N GLU A 802 36.47 -26.95 -4.64
CA GLU A 802 36.26 -26.97 -3.21
C GLU A 802 35.81 -25.58 -2.77
N ARG A 803 34.71 -25.51 -2.01
CA ARG A 803 34.17 -24.26 -1.47
C ARG A 803 34.75 -24.01 -0.09
N GLY A 804 35.32 -22.83 0.12
CA GLY A 804 35.70 -22.35 1.45
C GLY A 804 34.50 -21.96 2.31
N GLU A 805 34.79 -21.49 3.52
CA GLU A 805 33.79 -20.94 4.44
C GLU A 805 33.01 -19.78 3.78
N LEU A 806 31.69 -19.79 3.95
CA LEU A 806 30.78 -18.77 3.45
C LEU A 806 30.73 -17.61 4.44
N ALA A 807 31.17 -16.42 4.02
CA ALA A 807 31.11 -15.22 4.83
C ALA A 807 29.90 -14.36 4.47
N THR A 808 29.01 -14.09 5.44
CA THR A 808 28.01 -13.01 5.35
C THR A 808 28.69 -11.68 5.69
N LEU A 809 28.90 -10.86 4.66
CA LEU A 809 29.55 -9.55 4.77
C LEU A 809 28.56 -8.45 5.18
N GLU A 810 27.30 -8.57 4.72
CA GLU A 810 26.20 -7.65 5.04
C GLU A 810 24.85 -8.36 4.84
N PRO A 811 24.12 -8.72 5.92
CA PRO A 811 22.77 -9.30 5.78
C PRO A 811 21.77 -8.25 5.30
N TYR A 812 20.72 -8.69 4.60
CA TYR A 812 19.72 -7.79 4.02
C TYR A 812 18.29 -8.22 4.38
N GLN A 813 17.56 -7.38 5.11
CA GLN A 813 16.17 -7.65 5.52
C GLN A 813 15.17 -6.56 5.08
N SER A 814 15.59 -5.65 4.21
CA SER A 814 14.71 -4.60 3.66
C SER A 814 14.10 -5.04 2.33
N ALA A 815 13.18 -4.23 1.80
CA ALA A 815 12.48 -4.53 0.56
C ALA A 815 13.27 -4.12 -0.70
N GLY A 816 13.00 -4.77 -1.81
CA GLY A 816 13.82 -4.73 -3.04
C GLY A 816 14.12 -3.33 -3.60
N ARG A 817 13.24 -2.34 -3.37
CA ARG A 817 13.46 -0.93 -3.70
C ARG A 817 14.76 -0.36 -3.11
N PHE A 818 15.21 -0.89 -1.97
CA PHE A 818 16.34 -0.38 -1.19
C PHE A 818 17.65 -1.14 -1.42
N LEU A 819 17.75 -2.02 -2.44
CA LEU A 819 18.96 -2.82 -2.70
C LEU A 819 20.19 -1.95 -3.06
N ASN A 820 19.98 -0.71 -3.49
CA ASN A 820 21.04 0.25 -3.76
C ASN A 820 21.87 0.63 -2.53
N TYR A 821 21.33 0.45 -1.32
CA TYR A 821 22.00 0.80 -0.06
C TYR A 821 23.01 -0.25 0.42
N LEU A 822 22.96 -1.48 -0.10
CA LEU A 822 23.95 -2.51 0.21
C LEU A 822 25.36 -2.05 -0.17
N ALA A 823 26.29 -2.02 0.78
CA ALA A 823 27.64 -1.54 0.51
C ALA A 823 28.43 -2.49 -0.41
N ARG A 824 29.29 -1.94 -1.27
CA ARG A 824 30.28 -2.73 -2.02
C ARG A 824 31.36 -3.20 -1.05
N ARG A 825 31.45 -4.51 -0.83
CA ARG A 825 32.39 -5.13 0.12
C ARG A 825 33.65 -5.68 -0.55
N ASP A 826 33.54 -6.09 -1.81
CA ASP A 826 34.64 -6.55 -2.68
C ASP A 826 34.19 -6.39 -4.15
N THR A 827 35.08 -6.64 -5.12
CA THR A 827 34.76 -6.66 -6.56
C THR A 827 35.15 -7.99 -7.22
N VAL A 828 34.47 -8.32 -8.31
CA VAL A 828 34.76 -9.47 -9.17
C VAL A 828 34.95 -9.00 -10.60
N LYS A 829 36.10 -9.34 -11.19
CA LYS A 829 36.38 -9.10 -12.60
C LYS A 829 35.99 -10.31 -13.43
N TRP A 830 35.03 -10.14 -14.36
CA TRP A 830 34.55 -11.17 -15.29
C TRP A 830 34.74 -10.66 -16.72
N GLY A 831 35.85 -11.05 -17.35
CA GLY A 831 36.28 -10.45 -18.62
C GLY A 831 36.52 -8.93 -18.46
N ASP A 832 35.80 -8.14 -19.26
CA ASP A 832 35.83 -6.66 -19.20
C ASP A 832 34.80 -6.07 -18.22
N GLN A 833 34.02 -6.90 -17.51
CA GLN A 833 33.00 -6.45 -16.56
C GLN A 833 33.53 -6.47 -15.13
N GLU A 834 33.13 -5.48 -14.34
CA GLU A 834 33.29 -5.47 -12.88
C GLU A 834 31.91 -5.67 -12.22
N LEU A 835 31.81 -6.65 -11.34
CA LEU A 835 30.63 -6.92 -10.52
C LEU A 835 30.97 -6.63 -9.05
N GLU A 836 29.99 -6.16 -8.28
CA GLU A 836 30.13 -5.92 -6.85
C GLU A 836 29.78 -7.16 -6.03
N VAL A 837 30.60 -7.45 -5.04
CA VAL A 837 30.27 -8.39 -3.96
C VAL A 837 29.62 -7.59 -2.84
N LEU A 838 28.37 -7.92 -2.52
CA LEU A 838 27.54 -7.17 -1.57
C LEU A 838 27.35 -7.96 -0.27
N SER A 839 26.36 -8.85 -0.25
CA SER A 839 25.90 -9.50 0.97
C SER A 839 26.77 -10.67 1.44
N VAL A 840 27.26 -11.50 0.52
CA VAL A 840 28.00 -12.74 0.85
C VAL A 840 29.18 -12.99 -0.09
N LYS A 841 30.26 -13.58 0.44
CA LYS A 841 31.45 -14.05 -0.31
C LYS A 841 31.81 -15.48 0.12
N GLN A 842 32.20 -16.31 -0.83
CA GLN A 842 32.68 -17.67 -0.59
C GLN A 842 33.94 -17.94 -1.44
N PRO A 843 35.11 -18.18 -0.84
CA PRO A 843 36.31 -18.56 -1.57
C PRO A 843 36.11 -19.85 -2.37
N LEU A 844 36.64 -19.91 -3.60
CA LEU A 844 36.59 -21.10 -4.45
C LEU A 844 38.02 -21.57 -4.79
N GLN A 845 38.32 -22.83 -4.50
CA GLN A 845 39.58 -23.48 -4.89
C GLN A 845 39.30 -24.51 -5.99
N LEU A 846 40.04 -24.50 -7.09
CA LEU A 846 39.77 -25.40 -8.23
C LEU A 846 39.95 -26.88 -7.86
N ARG A 847 39.05 -27.73 -8.36
CA ARG A 847 39.13 -29.19 -8.27
C ARG A 847 39.31 -29.78 -9.68
N GLY A 848 40.47 -30.39 -9.91
CA GLY A 848 40.83 -31.00 -11.21
C GLY A 848 41.36 -30.00 -12.24
N ALA A 849 42.00 -30.52 -13.29
CA ALA A 849 42.69 -29.70 -14.31
C ALA A 849 41.76 -29.13 -15.40
N GLU A 850 40.53 -29.65 -15.51
CA GLU A 850 39.53 -29.23 -16.52
C GLU A 850 38.60 -28.11 -16.02
N ALA A 851 38.77 -27.67 -14.77
CA ALA A 851 38.04 -26.53 -14.21
C ALA A 851 38.67 -25.21 -14.69
N ALA A 852 37.85 -24.31 -15.23
CA ALA A 852 38.24 -23.02 -15.78
C ALA A 852 37.74 -21.86 -14.91
N VAL A 853 38.64 -20.96 -14.51
CA VAL A 853 38.27 -19.70 -13.84
C VAL A 853 37.64 -18.76 -14.87
N LEU A 854 36.38 -18.36 -14.63
CA LEU A 854 35.66 -17.39 -15.45
C LEU A 854 35.81 -15.95 -14.93
N ALA A 855 35.94 -15.81 -13.61
CA ALA A 855 36.06 -14.52 -12.93
C ALA A 855 36.89 -14.63 -11.66
N THR A 856 37.54 -13.55 -11.25
CA THR A 856 38.36 -13.46 -10.02
C THR A 856 37.92 -12.31 -9.13
N TYR A 857 38.07 -12.47 -7.82
CA TYR A 857 37.95 -11.37 -6.85
C TYR A 857 39.07 -10.33 -7.02
N GLN A 858 38.96 -9.21 -6.29
CA GLN A 858 40.00 -8.17 -6.26
C GLN A 858 41.38 -8.70 -5.79
N ASP A 859 41.38 -9.71 -4.92
CA ASP A 859 42.57 -10.42 -4.42
C ASP A 859 43.19 -11.42 -5.43
N GLY A 860 42.56 -11.61 -6.59
CA GLY A 860 42.97 -12.55 -7.64
C GLY A 860 42.50 -13.99 -7.45
N GLN A 861 41.82 -14.34 -6.34
CA GLN A 861 41.27 -15.67 -6.12
C GLN A 861 40.06 -15.93 -7.05
N PRO A 862 39.76 -17.20 -7.41
CA PRO A 862 38.60 -17.52 -8.23
C PRO A 862 37.27 -17.12 -7.57
N ALA A 863 36.44 -16.38 -8.31
CA ALA A 863 35.10 -15.94 -7.90
C ALA A 863 33.98 -16.60 -8.73
N ALA A 864 34.29 -17.04 -9.94
CA ALA A 864 33.44 -17.90 -10.75
C ALA A 864 34.29 -18.97 -11.44
N VAL A 865 33.89 -20.24 -11.33
CA VAL A 865 34.60 -21.38 -11.92
C VAL A 865 33.60 -22.30 -12.61
N ALA A 866 33.91 -22.72 -13.83
CA ALA A 866 33.13 -23.70 -14.58
C ALA A 866 33.93 -24.95 -14.91
N GLY A 867 33.31 -26.12 -14.82
CA GLY A 867 33.97 -27.39 -15.14
C GLY A 867 32.98 -28.53 -15.43
N PRO A 868 33.47 -29.68 -15.91
CA PRO A 868 32.65 -30.85 -16.17
C PRO A 868 32.14 -31.50 -14.87
N ALA A 869 30.98 -32.15 -14.95
CA ALA A 869 30.39 -32.93 -13.87
C ALA A 869 29.69 -34.16 -14.47
N ASP A 870 30.44 -35.27 -14.58
CA ASP A 870 30.10 -36.41 -15.46
C ASP A 870 29.84 -35.90 -16.91
N LYS A 871 28.72 -36.23 -17.55
CA LYS A 871 28.30 -35.67 -18.85
C LYS A 871 27.86 -34.20 -18.78
N GLY A 872 27.55 -33.70 -17.59
CA GLY A 872 27.05 -32.36 -17.37
C GLY A 872 28.14 -31.33 -17.15
N ARG A 873 27.72 -30.13 -16.76
CA ARG A 873 28.60 -28.98 -16.48
C ARG A 873 28.08 -28.23 -15.27
N VAL A 874 28.99 -27.77 -14.42
CA VAL A 874 28.66 -26.93 -13.28
C VAL A 874 29.41 -25.62 -13.38
N VAL A 875 28.71 -24.51 -13.10
CA VAL A 875 29.26 -23.17 -12.91
C VAL A 875 29.03 -22.76 -11.47
N ALA A 876 30.09 -22.71 -10.68
CA ALA A 876 30.06 -22.31 -9.27
C ALA A 876 30.49 -20.84 -9.13
N ILE A 877 29.65 -20.03 -8.50
CA ILE A 877 29.87 -18.61 -8.24
C ILE A 877 30.01 -18.39 -6.74
N GLY A 878 31.05 -17.69 -6.29
CA GLY A 878 31.32 -17.43 -4.88
C GLY A 878 30.63 -16.19 -4.30
N PHE A 879 29.63 -15.64 -4.99
CA PHE A 879 28.86 -14.47 -4.54
C PHE A 879 27.43 -14.51 -5.11
N LEU A 880 26.67 -13.42 -4.95
CA LEU A 880 25.31 -13.23 -5.48
C LEU A 880 25.35 -12.23 -6.65
N PRO A 881 25.57 -12.69 -7.89
CA PRO A 881 25.91 -11.83 -9.03
C PRO A 881 24.73 -11.00 -9.55
N ALA A 882 23.49 -11.45 -9.39
CA ALA A 882 22.35 -10.71 -9.93
C ALA A 882 21.98 -9.46 -9.10
N LEU A 883 22.48 -9.35 -7.87
CA LEU A 883 22.41 -8.09 -7.12
C LEU A 883 23.19 -6.96 -7.82
N SER A 884 24.32 -7.29 -8.45
CA SER A 884 25.07 -6.34 -9.31
C SER A 884 24.36 -5.99 -10.61
N TYR A 885 23.30 -6.71 -10.98
CA TYR A 885 22.49 -6.37 -12.15
C TYR A 885 21.44 -5.30 -11.82
N ILE A 886 20.71 -5.46 -10.72
CA ILE A 886 19.65 -4.51 -10.32
C ILE A 886 20.19 -3.25 -9.63
N LYS A 887 21.23 -3.37 -8.79
CA LYS A 887 21.73 -2.27 -7.97
C LYS A 887 22.12 -1.02 -8.79
N PRO A 888 22.85 -1.12 -9.92
CA PRO A 888 23.19 0.05 -10.72
C PRO A 888 21.97 0.76 -11.31
N ALA A 889 20.93 0.01 -11.70
CA ALA A 889 19.70 0.58 -12.26
C ALA A 889 18.93 1.38 -11.20
N LEU A 890 18.82 0.86 -9.96
CA LEU A 890 18.26 1.58 -8.81
C LEU A 890 19.10 2.81 -8.41
N ALA A 891 20.43 2.63 -8.31
CA ALA A 891 21.35 3.69 -7.90
C ALA A 891 21.42 4.85 -8.90
N ALA A 892 21.21 4.58 -10.19
CA ALA A 892 21.12 5.62 -11.22
C ALA A 892 19.84 6.45 -11.13
N ARG A 893 18.72 5.86 -10.68
CA ARG A 893 17.42 6.54 -10.56
C ARG A 893 17.31 7.41 -9.31
N LEU A 894 17.75 6.91 -8.15
CA LEU A 894 17.59 7.57 -6.85
C LEU A 894 18.04 9.06 -6.76
N PRO A 895 19.18 9.52 -7.34
CA PRO A 895 19.52 10.94 -7.32
C PRO A 895 18.57 11.78 -8.20
N LEU A 896 18.05 11.21 -9.29
CA LEU A 896 17.11 11.89 -10.20
C LEU A 896 15.72 12.01 -9.56
N ASP A 897 15.23 10.96 -8.87
CA ASP A 897 13.99 11.04 -8.09
C ASP A 897 14.08 12.16 -7.02
N ARG A 898 15.18 12.20 -6.25
CA ARG A 898 15.39 13.25 -5.24
C ARG A 898 15.45 14.65 -5.84
N GLN A 899 16.17 14.82 -6.95
CA GLN A 899 16.21 16.11 -7.66
C GLN A 899 14.82 16.50 -8.20
N ALA A 900 14.04 15.55 -8.73
CA ALA A 900 12.69 15.82 -9.20
C ALA A 900 11.77 16.26 -8.05
N ASP A 901 11.90 15.66 -6.87
CA ASP A 901 11.17 16.07 -5.67
C ASP A 901 11.62 17.43 -5.13
N GLU A 902 12.91 17.77 -5.20
CA GLU A 902 13.44 19.10 -4.88
C GLU A 902 12.94 20.16 -5.87
N GLU A 903 12.97 19.89 -7.18
CA GLU A 903 12.42 20.75 -8.22
C GLU A 903 10.90 20.95 -8.06
N ARG A 904 10.16 19.88 -7.71
CA ARG A 904 8.71 19.89 -7.44
C ARG A 904 8.39 20.76 -6.24
N ARG A 905 9.04 20.53 -5.09
CA ARG A 905 8.86 21.33 -3.86
C ARG A 905 9.20 22.80 -4.08
N ALA A 906 10.29 23.10 -4.78
CA ALA A 906 10.66 24.47 -5.11
C ALA A 906 9.62 25.17 -6.01
N ALA A 907 8.98 24.43 -6.94
CA ALA A 907 7.90 24.95 -7.76
C ALA A 907 6.59 25.13 -6.97
N GLU A 908 6.29 24.23 -6.03
CA GLU A 908 5.16 24.35 -5.08
C GLU A 908 5.35 25.56 -4.15
N ASP A 909 6.54 25.75 -3.58
CA ASP A 909 6.92 26.91 -2.77
C ASP A 909 6.82 28.22 -3.58
N GLU A 910 7.29 28.24 -4.83
CA GLU A 910 7.18 29.43 -5.69
C GLU A 910 5.72 29.72 -6.08
N ALA A 911 4.91 28.69 -6.34
CA ALA A 911 3.47 28.84 -6.58
C ALA A 911 2.75 29.37 -5.34
N ALA A 912 3.05 28.83 -4.15
CA ALA A 912 2.50 29.30 -2.88
C ALA A 912 2.90 30.76 -2.59
N ALA A 913 4.16 31.13 -2.84
CA ALA A 913 4.64 32.50 -2.69
C ALA A 913 3.98 33.49 -3.66
N ARG A 914 3.64 33.05 -4.88
CA ARG A 914 2.87 33.85 -5.86
C ARG A 914 1.37 33.93 -5.54
N ALA A 915 0.82 32.92 -4.86
CA ALA A 915 -0.59 32.85 -4.46
C ALA A 915 -0.87 33.57 -3.12
N ALA A 916 0.16 33.88 -2.33
CA ALA A 916 0.02 34.65 -1.12
C ALA A 916 -0.55 36.06 -1.43
N PRO A 917 -1.65 36.49 -0.77
CA PRO A 917 -2.20 37.82 -0.97
C PRO A 917 -1.17 38.89 -0.55
N ALA A 918 -1.08 39.95 -1.34
CA ALA A 918 -0.25 41.11 -1.00
C ALA A 918 -0.88 41.84 0.20
N ASP A 919 -0.41 41.55 1.41
CA ASP A 919 -0.90 42.15 2.65
C ASP A 919 -0.48 43.62 2.72
N THR A 920 -1.42 44.50 2.37
CA THR A 920 -1.23 45.96 2.37
C THR A 920 -1.33 46.54 3.77
N ASP A 921 -0.40 46.21 4.66
CA ASP A 921 -0.05 47.09 5.81
C ASP A 921 1.27 46.76 6.56
N GLN A 922 2.21 46.00 5.96
CA GLN A 922 3.56 45.85 6.54
C GLN A 922 4.57 46.86 5.97
N PRO A 923 5.24 47.68 6.81
CA PRO A 923 6.38 48.47 6.38
C PRO A 923 7.55 47.57 5.99
N LEU A 924 8.08 47.77 4.78
CA LEU A 924 9.22 47.04 4.22
C LEU A 924 10.45 47.07 5.14
N ALA A 925 10.61 46.03 5.96
CA ALA A 925 11.83 45.75 6.69
C ALA A 925 12.67 44.74 5.89
N THR A 926 13.79 45.22 5.36
CA THR A 926 14.72 44.51 4.48
C THR A 926 15.15 43.14 5.00
N SER A 927 14.50 42.07 4.52
CA SER A 927 15.12 40.74 4.47
C SER A 927 15.99 40.69 3.21
N ALA A 928 17.31 40.72 3.41
CA ALA A 928 18.23 40.36 2.34
C ALA A 928 18.02 38.88 2.04
N VAL A 929 17.35 38.58 0.92
CA VAL A 929 17.25 37.21 0.39
C VAL A 929 18.69 36.75 0.14
N VAL A 930 19.21 35.95 1.05
CA VAL A 930 20.46 35.23 0.83
C VAL A 930 20.16 34.24 -0.28
N ALA A 931 20.52 34.62 -1.50
CA ALA A 931 20.53 33.72 -2.64
C ALA A 931 21.56 32.63 -2.35
N VAL A 932 21.10 31.54 -1.72
CA VAL A 932 21.78 30.25 -1.77
C VAL A 932 22.02 29.97 -3.26
N PRO A 933 23.27 29.69 -3.70
CA PRO A 933 23.53 29.48 -5.10
C PRO A 933 22.69 28.32 -5.63
N ARG A 934 21.70 28.61 -6.48
CA ARG A 934 20.88 27.61 -7.19
C ARG A 934 21.76 26.90 -8.23
N ASN A 935 22.61 25.98 -7.77
CA ASN A 935 23.34 25.01 -8.57
C ASN A 935 22.75 23.60 -8.41
N ALA A 936 21.41 23.50 -8.35
CA ALA A 936 20.72 22.33 -8.86
C ALA A 936 20.70 22.47 -10.39
N GLY A 937 21.63 21.80 -11.08
CA GLY A 937 21.65 21.79 -12.54
C GLY A 937 20.42 21.04 -13.04
N SER A 938 19.52 21.73 -13.75
CA SER A 938 18.22 21.22 -14.21
C SER A 938 18.28 19.79 -14.74
N LEU A 939 17.34 18.93 -14.34
CA LEU A 939 17.21 17.57 -14.88
C LEU A 939 17.29 17.57 -16.42
N ALA A 940 18.10 16.68 -16.97
CA ALA A 940 18.16 16.48 -18.41
C ALA A 940 16.79 16.05 -18.93
N GLN A 941 16.35 16.59 -20.06
CA GLN A 941 14.99 16.35 -20.58
C GLN A 941 14.66 14.85 -20.68
N ALA A 942 15.58 14.04 -21.22
CA ALA A 942 15.38 12.59 -21.34
C ALA A 942 15.17 11.91 -19.97
N ASP A 943 15.95 12.29 -18.95
CA ASP A 943 15.80 11.73 -17.60
C ASP A 943 14.46 12.16 -16.97
N ARG A 944 14.00 13.40 -17.19
CA ARG A 944 12.66 13.83 -16.76
C ARG A 944 11.56 13.04 -17.48
N GLU A 945 11.66 12.83 -18.79
CA GLU A 945 10.70 12.02 -19.55
C GLU A 945 10.64 10.57 -19.06
N PHE A 946 11.77 9.95 -18.69
CA PHE A 946 11.76 8.61 -18.10
C PHE A 946 11.09 8.58 -16.71
N LEU A 947 11.38 9.56 -15.84
CA LEU A 947 10.76 9.67 -14.52
C LEU A 947 9.24 9.89 -14.58
N GLU A 948 8.76 10.72 -15.51
CA GLU A 948 7.34 10.99 -15.73
C GLU A 948 6.61 9.80 -16.37
N ARG A 949 7.30 9.00 -17.18
CA ARG A 949 6.70 7.90 -17.95
C ARG A 949 6.53 6.62 -17.15
N SER A 950 7.39 6.32 -16.17
CA SER A 950 7.28 5.08 -15.38
C SER A 950 8.05 5.15 -14.06
N TYR A 951 7.58 4.38 -13.07
CA TYR A 951 8.33 4.18 -11.82
C TYR A 951 9.53 3.22 -11.95
N ASN A 952 9.63 2.47 -13.05
CA ASN A 952 10.72 1.51 -13.25
C ASN A 952 12.11 2.18 -13.36
N PRO A 953 13.19 1.53 -12.91
CA PRO A 953 14.55 1.90 -13.30
C PRO A 953 14.87 1.36 -14.70
N TRP A 954 15.74 2.05 -15.46
CA TRP A 954 16.02 1.73 -16.88
C TRP A 954 17.49 1.42 -17.20
N ARG A 955 18.45 1.88 -16.38
CA ARG A 955 19.90 1.76 -16.69
C ARG A 955 20.50 0.41 -16.27
N TYR A 956 19.97 -0.68 -16.81
CA TYR A 956 20.46 -2.04 -16.52
C TYR A 956 21.80 -2.34 -17.23
N PRO A 957 22.82 -2.87 -16.54
CA PRO A 957 24.13 -3.15 -17.13
C PRO A 957 24.11 -4.40 -18.01
N ALA A 958 24.06 -4.20 -19.33
CA ALA A 958 23.99 -5.28 -20.33
C ALA A 958 25.15 -6.29 -20.23
N GLY A 959 26.37 -5.84 -19.92
CA GLY A 959 27.51 -6.74 -19.75
C GLY A 959 27.39 -7.68 -18.54
N ILE A 960 26.73 -7.24 -17.46
CA ILE A 960 26.46 -8.10 -16.29
C ILE A 960 25.36 -9.12 -16.59
N ARG A 961 24.30 -8.72 -17.31
CA ARG A 961 23.31 -9.68 -17.87
C ARG A 961 24.00 -10.74 -18.72
N ASP A 962 24.97 -10.33 -19.53
CA ASP A 962 25.75 -11.20 -20.40
C ASP A 962 26.64 -12.20 -19.63
N CYS A 963 27.15 -11.84 -18.44
CA CYS A 963 27.78 -12.79 -17.51
C CYS A 963 26.78 -13.79 -16.94
N LEU A 964 25.59 -13.34 -16.51
CA LEU A 964 24.50 -14.20 -16.01
C LEU A 964 24.02 -15.21 -17.08
N LEU A 965 24.09 -14.83 -18.35
CA LEU A 965 23.75 -15.67 -19.51
C LEU A 965 24.83 -16.72 -19.89
N THR A 966 25.96 -16.80 -19.20
CA THR A 966 27.05 -17.73 -19.56
C THR A 966 26.56 -19.18 -19.74
N PRO A 967 25.77 -19.80 -18.83
CA PRO A 967 25.25 -21.16 -19.02
C PRO A 967 24.39 -21.34 -20.27
N VAL A 968 23.53 -20.36 -20.56
CA VAL A 968 22.61 -20.35 -21.72
C VAL A 968 23.40 -20.28 -23.03
N ARG A 969 24.48 -19.48 -23.05
CA ARG A 969 25.38 -19.31 -24.19
C ARG A 969 26.27 -20.53 -24.41
N ASP A 970 26.84 -21.09 -23.34
CA ASP A 970 27.62 -22.34 -23.37
C ASP A 970 26.78 -23.50 -23.93
N ALA A 971 25.52 -23.63 -23.48
CA ALA A 971 24.56 -24.62 -23.97
C ALA A 971 24.02 -24.30 -25.38
N ARG A 972 24.35 -23.15 -25.96
CA ARG A 972 23.91 -22.68 -27.29
C ARG A 972 22.38 -22.67 -27.45
N LEU A 973 21.67 -22.29 -26.39
CA LEU A 973 20.21 -22.21 -26.43
C LEU A 973 19.78 -21.05 -27.33
N ARG A 974 18.78 -21.30 -28.19
CA ARG A 974 18.20 -20.27 -29.07
C ARG A 974 16.68 -20.42 -29.05
N PRO A 975 15.93 -19.51 -28.41
CA PRO A 975 14.49 -19.64 -28.23
C PRO A 975 13.74 -19.71 -29.56
N SER A 976 12.48 -20.12 -29.52
CA SER A 976 11.62 -20.17 -30.70
C SER A 976 11.18 -18.77 -31.14
N LEU A 977 10.97 -17.85 -30.20
CA LEU A 977 10.80 -16.42 -30.45
C LEU A 977 12.08 -15.65 -30.11
N ILE A 978 12.47 -14.71 -30.97
CA ILE A 978 13.58 -13.77 -30.74
C ILE A 978 13.08 -12.37 -31.10
N CYS A 979 13.33 -11.39 -30.24
CA CYS A 979 13.22 -9.97 -30.60
C CYS A 979 14.63 -9.36 -30.65
N ASP A 980 14.87 -8.42 -31.56
CA ASP A 980 16.17 -7.76 -31.71
C ASP A 980 16.40 -6.63 -30.70
N THR A 981 15.36 -6.20 -29.99
CA THR A 981 15.36 -5.01 -29.15
C THR A 981 15.43 -5.38 -27.66
N PRO A 982 16.49 -4.96 -26.92
CA PRO A 982 16.62 -5.19 -25.48
C PRO A 982 15.49 -4.55 -24.67
N LEU A 983 15.25 -5.09 -23.46
CA LEU A 983 14.21 -4.61 -22.52
C LEU A 983 12.76 -4.67 -23.06
N VAL A 984 12.51 -5.27 -24.21
CA VAL A 984 11.18 -5.73 -24.61
C VAL A 984 10.97 -7.14 -24.07
N ASP A 985 10.01 -7.31 -23.17
CA ASP A 985 9.54 -8.60 -22.70
C ASP A 985 8.59 -9.18 -23.76
N ALA A 986 9.09 -10.12 -24.55
CA ALA A 986 8.38 -10.74 -25.66
C ALA A 986 8.09 -12.22 -25.32
N VAL A 987 6.84 -12.53 -25.00
CA VAL A 987 6.44 -13.85 -24.49
C VAL A 987 5.66 -14.64 -25.55
N GLU A 988 6.21 -15.77 -25.95
CA GLU A 988 5.56 -16.74 -26.86
C GLU A 988 4.54 -17.61 -26.11
N LEU A 989 3.28 -17.57 -26.56
CA LEU A 989 2.18 -18.39 -26.05
C LEU A 989 1.62 -19.25 -27.18
N ARG A 990 1.58 -20.57 -27.00
CA ARG A 990 1.05 -21.52 -27.97
C ARG A 990 -0.40 -21.86 -27.64
N CYS A 991 -1.26 -21.82 -28.64
CA CYS A 991 -2.70 -22.05 -28.53
C CYS A 991 -3.19 -22.91 -29.71
N GLU A 992 -4.47 -23.27 -29.73
CA GLU A 992 -5.06 -24.10 -30.80
C GLU A 992 -5.05 -23.40 -32.17
N GLN A 993 -5.08 -22.07 -32.20
CA GLN A 993 -5.12 -21.24 -33.40
C GLN A 993 -3.73 -20.94 -34.00
N GLY A 994 -2.65 -21.21 -33.24
CA GLY A 994 -1.28 -20.88 -33.61
C GLY A 994 -0.48 -20.32 -32.43
N VAL A 995 0.19 -19.18 -32.64
CA VAL A 995 1.00 -18.51 -31.62
C VAL A 995 0.47 -17.12 -31.33
N LEU A 996 0.24 -16.80 -30.06
CA LEU A 996 0.02 -15.46 -29.55
C LEU A 996 1.32 -14.96 -28.93
N ILE A 997 1.76 -13.76 -29.28
CA ILE A 997 2.92 -13.10 -28.68
C ILE A 997 2.43 -11.91 -27.87
N ALA A 998 2.76 -11.86 -26.59
CA ALA A 998 2.56 -10.69 -25.75
C ALA A 998 3.85 -9.85 -25.73
N LEU A 999 3.72 -8.53 -25.83
CA LEU A 999 4.85 -7.58 -25.89
C LEU A 999 4.68 -6.50 -24.82
N SER A 1000 5.63 -6.40 -23.89
CA SER A 1000 5.74 -5.28 -22.93
C SER A 1000 7.06 -4.53 -23.11
N ASN A 1001 7.00 -3.20 -23.21
CA ASN A 1001 8.18 -2.36 -23.44
C ASN A 1001 8.74 -1.77 -22.14
N HIS A 1002 9.83 -2.34 -21.63
CA HIS A 1002 10.57 -1.84 -20.47
C HIS A 1002 11.83 -1.04 -20.85
N ALA A 1003 12.02 -0.70 -22.14
CA ALA A 1003 12.97 0.34 -22.54
C ALA A 1003 12.47 1.76 -22.16
N LEU A 1004 11.18 1.88 -21.83
CA LEU A 1004 10.51 3.11 -21.40
C LEU A 1004 10.56 4.24 -22.45
N GLU A 1005 10.57 3.90 -23.74
CA GLU A 1005 10.45 4.86 -24.84
C GLU A 1005 9.69 4.23 -26.01
N PRO A 1006 8.90 4.99 -26.81
CA PRO A 1006 8.22 4.44 -27.98
C PRO A 1006 9.20 3.96 -29.05
N LEU A 1007 9.12 2.67 -29.39
CA LEU A 1007 9.99 2.01 -30.37
C LEU A 1007 9.31 2.03 -31.73
N ALA A 1008 9.89 2.76 -32.69
CA ALA A 1008 9.33 2.89 -34.04
C ALA A 1008 9.28 1.55 -34.79
N HIS A 1009 10.24 0.66 -34.53
CA HIS A 1009 10.30 -0.69 -35.10
C HIS A 1009 11.00 -1.61 -34.09
N ILE A 1010 10.41 -2.78 -33.85
CA ILE A 1010 11.08 -3.95 -33.26
C ILE A 1010 11.01 -5.10 -34.25
N GLY A 1011 12.11 -5.83 -34.44
CA GLY A 1011 12.17 -7.02 -35.27
C GLY A 1011 11.89 -8.28 -34.47
N LEU A 1012 11.09 -9.20 -35.03
CA LEU A 1012 10.68 -10.47 -34.43
C LEU A 1012 10.98 -11.62 -35.39
N GLU A 1013 11.70 -12.64 -34.92
CA GLU A 1013 11.88 -13.94 -35.60
C GLU A 1013 11.18 -15.03 -34.80
N LEU A 1014 10.25 -15.77 -35.42
CA LEU A 1014 9.50 -16.85 -34.79
C LEU A 1014 9.65 -18.17 -35.56
N LYS A 1015 10.07 -19.22 -34.85
CA LYS A 1015 9.97 -20.62 -35.31
C LYS A 1015 8.52 -21.10 -35.16
N THR A 1016 7.97 -21.68 -36.22
CA THR A 1016 6.56 -22.09 -36.30
C THR A 1016 6.45 -23.57 -36.68
N ALA A 1017 5.47 -24.26 -36.08
CA ALA A 1017 5.27 -25.69 -36.30
C ALA A 1017 4.52 -26.03 -37.60
N GLY A 1018 3.95 -25.02 -38.28
CA GLY A 1018 3.16 -25.18 -39.49
C GLY A 1018 3.19 -23.91 -40.34
N GLU A 1019 2.59 -23.98 -41.54
CA GLU A 1019 2.54 -22.85 -42.47
C GLU A 1019 1.75 -21.68 -41.88
N VAL A 1020 2.36 -20.50 -41.81
CA VAL A 1020 1.72 -19.28 -41.31
C VAL A 1020 0.79 -18.71 -42.37
N ARG A 1021 -0.49 -18.55 -42.03
CA ARG A 1021 -1.50 -17.90 -42.89
C ARG A 1021 -1.45 -16.37 -42.78
N ARG A 1022 -1.27 -15.85 -41.56
CA ARG A 1022 -1.43 -14.41 -41.25
C ARG A 1022 -0.71 -14.04 -39.95
N VAL A 1023 -0.19 -12.82 -39.90
CA VAL A 1023 0.29 -12.15 -38.68
C VAL A 1023 -0.54 -10.89 -38.47
N GLU A 1024 -1.00 -10.65 -37.25
CA GLU A 1024 -1.85 -9.50 -36.88
C GLU A 1024 -1.42 -8.91 -35.54
N SER A 1025 -1.20 -7.60 -35.50
CA SER A 1025 -1.16 -6.81 -34.28
C SER A 1025 -2.57 -6.39 -33.89
N VAL A 1026 -2.89 -6.39 -32.60
CA VAL A 1026 -4.15 -5.80 -32.10
C VAL A 1026 -4.20 -4.29 -32.36
N ARG A 1027 -3.03 -3.62 -32.33
CA ARG A 1027 -2.91 -2.16 -32.47
C ARG A 1027 -2.78 -1.66 -33.91
N VAL A 1028 -1.98 -2.32 -34.76
CA VAL A 1028 -1.77 -1.90 -36.17
C VAL A 1028 -2.46 -2.79 -37.21
N GLY A 1029 -3.10 -3.88 -36.80
CA GLY A 1029 -3.84 -4.77 -37.70
C GLY A 1029 -2.92 -5.74 -38.47
N PRO A 1030 -3.18 -6.03 -39.76
CA PRO A 1030 -2.37 -6.97 -40.54
C PRO A 1030 -0.89 -6.56 -40.61
N VAL A 1031 0.01 -7.48 -40.27
CA VAL A 1031 1.46 -7.26 -40.31
C VAL A 1031 2.05 -8.10 -41.45
N ALA A 1032 2.92 -7.48 -42.26
CA ALA A 1032 3.66 -8.19 -43.31
C ALA A 1032 4.77 -9.05 -42.68
N PHE A 1033 4.94 -10.27 -43.18
CA PHE A 1033 5.98 -11.19 -42.71
C PHE A 1033 6.70 -11.85 -43.89
N GLU A 1034 7.98 -12.16 -43.68
CA GLU A 1034 8.83 -12.93 -44.57
C GLU A 1034 9.00 -14.36 -44.03
N SER A 1035 9.23 -15.33 -44.90
CA SER A 1035 9.56 -16.71 -44.52
C SER A 1035 11.00 -17.04 -44.96
N PRO A 1036 12.03 -16.62 -44.21
CA PRO A 1036 13.44 -16.79 -44.61
C PRO A 1036 13.89 -18.26 -44.68
N ALA A 1037 13.18 -19.17 -44.01
CA ALA A 1037 13.38 -20.61 -44.08
C ALA A 1037 12.07 -21.34 -43.75
N THR A 1038 11.94 -22.60 -44.17
CA THR A 1038 10.80 -23.46 -43.82
C THR A 1038 10.62 -23.51 -42.30
N GLY A 1039 9.43 -23.17 -41.80
CA GLY A 1039 9.12 -23.17 -40.36
C GLY A 1039 9.71 -21.99 -39.58
N THR A 1040 10.16 -20.92 -40.23
CA THR A 1040 10.59 -19.67 -39.58
C THR A 1040 9.98 -18.46 -40.29
N ILE A 1041 9.39 -17.53 -39.55
CA ILE A 1041 8.95 -16.23 -40.06
C ILE A 1041 9.73 -15.08 -39.44
N ARG A 1042 9.78 -13.95 -40.15
CA ARG A 1042 10.26 -12.66 -39.64
C ARG A 1042 9.27 -11.56 -39.95
N PHE A 1043 9.08 -10.64 -39.02
CA PHE A 1043 8.24 -9.45 -39.19
C PHE A 1043 8.72 -8.34 -38.26
N ALA A 1044 8.21 -7.13 -38.47
CA ALA A 1044 8.49 -5.98 -37.61
C ALA A 1044 7.20 -5.22 -37.28
N VAL A 1045 7.14 -4.65 -36.08
CA VAL A 1045 6.02 -3.84 -35.60
C VAL A 1045 6.53 -2.61 -34.84
N PRO A 1046 5.82 -1.47 -34.85
CA PRO A 1046 6.04 -0.42 -33.85
C PRO A 1046 5.53 -0.90 -32.49
N LEU A 1047 6.18 -0.48 -31.40
CA LEU A 1047 5.77 -0.79 -30.04
C LEU A 1047 5.87 0.46 -29.15
N GLU A 1048 4.73 0.93 -28.65
CA GLU A 1048 4.69 1.94 -27.59
C GLU A 1048 4.86 1.25 -26.22
N ALA A 1049 3.84 1.22 -25.35
CA ALA A 1049 3.93 0.53 -24.06
C ALA A 1049 3.76 -1.00 -24.18
N SER A 1050 2.78 -1.45 -24.97
CA SER A 1050 2.47 -2.87 -25.14
C SER A 1050 1.68 -3.17 -26.43
N ASP A 1051 1.67 -4.44 -26.84
CA ASP A 1051 0.81 -4.98 -27.92
C ASP A 1051 0.64 -6.51 -27.79
N PHE A 1052 -0.31 -7.08 -28.51
CA PHE A 1052 -0.45 -8.53 -28.71
C PHE A 1052 -0.43 -8.86 -30.21
N ILE A 1053 0.39 -9.84 -30.60
CA ILE A 1053 0.51 -10.31 -31.98
C ILE A 1053 -0.05 -11.72 -32.12
N MET A 1054 -1.02 -11.91 -33.01
CA MET A 1054 -1.59 -13.21 -33.39
C MET A 1054 -0.90 -13.73 -34.65
N VAL A 1055 -0.31 -14.92 -34.57
CA VAL A 1055 0.30 -15.64 -35.70
C VAL A 1055 -0.54 -16.89 -35.97
N SER A 1056 -1.39 -16.81 -36.99
CA SER A 1056 -2.30 -17.90 -37.37
C SER A 1056 -1.58 -18.94 -38.23
N THR A 1057 -1.62 -20.21 -37.82
CA THR A 1057 -1.07 -21.34 -38.59
C THR A 1057 -2.16 -22.13 -39.34
N LYS A 1058 -1.75 -23.05 -40.23
CA LYS A 1058 -2.67 -23.84 -41.06
C LYS A 1058 -3.50 -24.88 -40.30
#